data_AF-A0A2R5GLR4-F1
#
_entry.id   AF-A0A2R5GLR4-F1
#
_cell.length_a   1.000
_cell.length_b   1.000
_cell.length_c   1.000
_cell.angle_alpha   90.00
_cell.angle_beta   90.00
_cell.angle_gamma   90.00
#
_symmetry.space_group_name_H-M   'P 1'
#
loop_
_entity.id
_entity.type
_entity.pdbx_description
1 polymer ?
#
loop_
_entity_poly.entity_id
_entity_poly.type
_entity_poly.pdbx_seq_one_letter_code
_entity_poly.pdbx_strand_id
1 'polypeptide(L)'
;MSGVHGRHDGLEKSDGDEDGDVDASGNKDKDDDEQEEEEEEKKAEVTKEPEATTSLPQDIVAKTRAENADLMEMIEARESELEEVRLAASQKSARLKDAREQVVAGDEEFDMLSEALEEKSRESRARAATVVELQDTVDRMKAEEVRLKTIIRKRTTIASTTGTGNAATSRSAEDVCLSARSFAENDLIALRDEALAVKEEQLALVNKSNVALRENIDQLETEMQQMQVDAVAKDKMINTLRTAKEAAEAEIQELAHQVEVKKGREAAMEVSTQQNAQLLQLLQQQEAHSEKVQTQNEALEEEVRSLKEKARKLVSTNADLEANATTSAAEASRLRRELLTVRSSWEKEETLLRRKLRKLEMESAKTIAAQREELRIRREKHYEMLERVQTAEDKVRAAEDSVDEARREMADFEAERLELQARVVEIRRWADSREAQHHKVLTDAHASRDEARALAADLEKQRAALTLQLHEMSGTVLKAVDKQRGAIDEASQVKHALSGKELELEQMHKRMVKEGNLQGKRRMKAELEQRTLLDQLEQLRQENLALAEATNSNFEQQSKQTAALQRQCRNLEAQLAEATRAQEARLAGVLAYVEAALLVRRNNGHHLCLRGCRIGSSRYVDPQTARKAVTSVCKHLAGLLPRCQAANDASVTLDLADNALGDDAIVDGLGMLVQAPFIASTVTLNLCDNELTASGLRSLVLALQKNPRVQHVFVHRDGTIQGLRGADVVYTLEVAGNARPSEHMTHEKLPQL
;
A
#
# COMPACT_ATOMS: atom_id res chain seq x y z
N MET A 1 -21.88 -42.90 47.14
CA MET A 1 -23.04 -43.74 46.72
C MET A 1 -23.61 -43.08 45.47
N SER A 2 -23.81 -43.70 44.32
CA SER A 2 -23.45 -45.02 43.74
C SER A 2 -22.89 -44.77 42.32
N GLY A 3 -22.11 -45.61 41.64
CA GLY A 3 -22.37 -47.00 41.26
C GLY A 3 -23.39 -47.06 40.09
N VAL A 4 -23.18 -47.79 38.97
CA VAL A 4 -22.12 -48.77 38.65
C VAL A 4 -22.07 -49.13 37.12
N HIS A 5 -20.88 -49.45 36.57
CA HIS A 5 -20.59 -50.10 35.25
C HIS A 5 -21.01 -49.39 33.92
N GLY A 6 -20.46 -49.69 32.73
CA GLY A 6 -19.19 -50.38 32.38
C GLY A 6 -19.16 -51.17 31.04
N ARG A 7 -18.19 -50.86 30.14
CA ARG A 7 -17.82 -51.55 28.85
C ARG A 7 -18.87 -51.45 27.71
N HIS A 8 -18.58 -51.55 26.40
CA HIS A 8 -17.48 -52.19 25.63
C HIS A 8 -17.09 -51.43 24.33
N ASP A 9 -15.87 -51.70 23.86
CA ASP A 9 -15.18 -51.68 22.54
C ASP A 9 -15.84 -51.14 21.23
N GLY A 10 -14.98 -50.58 20.37
CA GLY A 10 -15.19 -50.25 18.94
C GLY A 10 -14.24 -49.14 18.46
N LEU A 11 -13.00 -49.38 18.01
CA LEU A 11 -12.55 -49.89 16.68
C LEU A 11 -12.78 -48.95 15.48
N GLU A 12 -11.89 -47.96 15.35
CA GLU A 12 -11.38 -47.28 14.13
C GLU A 12 -10.17 -46.44 14.62
N LYS A 13 -8.91 -46.51 14.19
CA LYS A 13 -8.23 -46.93 12.94
C LYS A 13 -8.38 -45.98 11.74
N SER A 14 -7.53 -44.97 11.72
CA SER A 14 -7.03 -44.31 10.50
C SER A 14 -5.60 -43.78 10.74
N ASP A 15 -4.65 -44.69 10.62
CA ASP A 15 -3.38 -44.52 9.89
C ASP A 15 -2.84 -43.07 9.78
N GLY A 16 -1.83 -42.76 10.58
CA GLY A 16 -0.90 -41.66 10.35
C GLY A 16 0.46 -42.27 10.09
N ASP A 17 0.81 -42.47 8.81
CA ASP A 17 2.00 -43.20 8.42
C ASP A 17 3.29 -42.46 8.83
N GLU A 18 4.25 -43.25 9.31
CA GLU A 18 5.63 -42.84 9.52
C GLU A 18 6.33 -42.78 8.15
N ASP A 19 7.20 -41.79 7.95
CA ASP A 19 8.45 -42.03 7.21
C ASP A 19 9.47 -40.96 7.62
N GLY A 20 10.64 -41.43 8.05
CA GLY A 20 11.71 -40.58 8.56
C GLY A 20 13.06 -41.25 8.37
N ASP A 21 13.71 -40.96 7.23
CA ASP A 21 15.14 -41.16 7.02
C ASP A 21 15.84 -39.79 7.15
N VAL A 22 16.76 -39.55 8.09
CA VAL A 22 18.06 -40.21 8.37
C VAL A 22 19.14 -39.75 7.40
N ASP A 23 20.22 -39.19 7.96
CA ASP A 23 21.38 -38.66 7.25
C ASP A 23 22.17 -39.77 6.52
N ALA A 24 22.69 -39.49 5.30
CA ALA A 24 24.10 -39.73 4.90
C ALA A 24 24.40 -39.56 3.38
N SER A 25 24.54 -38.33 2.89
CA SER A 25 25.42 -38.02 1.73
C SER A 25 25.62 -36.50 1.60
N GLY A 26 26.81 -35.97 1.35
CA GLY A 26 28.14 -36.59 1.28
C GLY A 26 29.09 -35.69 0.49
N ASN A 27 30.31 -35.44 0.98
CA ASN A 27 31.25 -34.49 0.37
C ASN A 27 31.52 -34.80 -1.12
N LYS A 28 31.11 -33.86 -1.98
CA LYS A 28 31.59 -33.54 -3.33
C LYS A 28 31.19 -32.08 -3.61
N ASP A 29 31.59 -31.54 -4.77
CA ASP A 29 31.45 -30.11 -5.15
C ASP A 29 32.47 -29.19 -4.46
N LYS A 30 33.76 -29.56 -4.55
CA LYS A 30 34.93 -28.72 -4.18
C LYS A 30 36.19 -28.89 -5.05
N ASP A 31 36.18 -29.79 -6.03
CA ASP A 31 37.38 -30.19 -6.79
C ASP A 31 37.33 -29.73 -8.27
N ASP A 32 36.26 -29.03 -8.68
CA ASP A 32 36.03 -28.59 -10.06
C ASP A 32 36.52 -27.14 -10.32
N ASP A 33 36.52 -26.27 -9.29
CA ASP A 33 36.95 -24.86 -9.39
C ASP A 33 38.47 -24.72 -9.67
N GLU A 34 39.30 -25.73 -9.34
CA GLU A 34 40.76 -25.70 -9.57
C GLU A 34 41.18 -26.19 -10.98
N GLN A 35 40.23 -26.56 -11.86
CA GLN A 35 40.56 -27.05 -13.22
C GLN A 35 40.34 -26.03 -14.35
N GLU A 36 39.55 -24.97 -14.15
CA GLU A 36 39.38 -23.93 -15.19
C GLU A 36 40.59 -22.97 -15.29
N GLU A 37 41.29 -22.66 -14.18
CA GLU A 37 42.48 -21.80 -14.22
C GLU A 37 43.67 -22.44 -14.97
N GLU A 38 43.86 -23.77 -14.89
CA GLU A 38 44.96 -24.46 -15.60
C GLU A 38 44.73 -24.64 -17.12
N GLU A 39 43.52 -24.38 -17.63
CA GLU A 39 43.16 -24.44 -19.06
C GLU A 39 43.33 -23.09 -19.78
N GLU A 40 43.28 -21.95 -19.08
CA GLU A 40 43.55 -20.63 -19.67
C GLU A 40 45.06 -20.39 -19.87
N GLU A 41 45.90 -20.69 -18.87
CA GLU A 41 47.35 -20.40 -18.95
C GLU A 41 48.05 -21.16 -20.09
N LYS A 42 47.54 -22.35 -20.47
CA LYS A 42 48.10 -23.17 -21.56
C LYS A 42 47.67 -22.73 -22.98
N LYS A 43 46.74 -21.80 -23.13
CA LYS A 43 46.33 -21.27 -24.46
C LYS A 43 47.15 -20.06 -24.92
N ALA A 44 48.10 -19.58 -24.11
CA ALA A 44 48.88 -18.36 -24.39
C ALA A 44 50.06 -18.52 -25.37
N GLU A 45 50.55 -19.73 -25.67
CA GLU A 45 51.87 -19.92 -26.32
C GLU A 45 51.90 -20.33 -27.82
N VAL A 46 50.75 -20.44 -28.51
CA VAL A 46 50.71 -20.96 -29.91
C VAL A 46 49.91 -20.10 -30.90
N THR A 47 50.23 -18.81 -31.03
CA THR A 47 49.74 -17.93 -32.13
C THR A 47 50.82 -16.96 -32.66
N LYS A 48 51.97 -17.49 -33.11
CA LYS A 48 52.95 -16.72 -33.88
C LYS A 48 52.59 -16.68 -35.37
N GLU A 49 51.64 -15.81 -35.72
CA GLU A 49 51.40 -15.38 -37.12
C GLU A 49 52.15 -14.06 -37.44
N PRO A 50 52.44 -13.76 -38.72
CA PRO A 50 53.51 -12.83 -39.09
C PRO A 50 53.15 -11.33 -39.00
N GLU A 51 54.19 -10.53 -38.81
CA GLU A 51 54.13 -9.07 -38.58
C GLU A 51 53.59 -8.27 -39.78
N ALA A 52 52.28 -8.04 -39.83
CA ALA A 52 51.68 -7.02 -40.69
C ALA A 52 51.84 -5.63 -40.05
N THR A 53 52.85 -4.87 -40.46
CA THR A 53 53.20 -3.57 -39.84
C THR A 53 52.23 -2.44 -40.20
N THR A 54 51.03 -2.43 -39.61
CA THR A 54 50.18 -1.24 -39.50
C THR A 54 50.26 -0.67 -38.10
N SER A 55 51.31 0.12 -37.84
CA SER A 55 51.52 0.80 -36.57
C SER A 55 50.39 1.80 -36.30
N LEU A 56 49.43 1.42 -35.46
CA LEU A 56 48.55 2.39 -34.81
C LEU A 56 49.44 3.43 -34.09
N PRO A 57 49.20 4.75 -34.28
CA PRO A 57 49.99 5.77 -33.62
C PRO A 57 50.06 5.54 -32.11
N GLN A 58 51.27 5.55 -31.55
CA GLN A 58 51.49 5.29 -30.12
C GLN A 58 50.68 6.25 -29.24
N ASP A 59 50.46 7.48 -29.71
CA ASP A 59 49.58 8.49 -29.09
C ASP A 59 48.15 7.99 -28.87
N ILE A 60 47.58 7.19 -29.79
CA ILE A 60 46.22 6.65 -29.65
C ILE A 60 46.20 5.56 -28.58
N VAL A 61 47.21 4.69 -28.53
CA VAL A 61 47.32 3.62 -27.52
C VAL A 61 47.64 4.20 -26.14
N ALA A 62 48.43 5.27 -26.06
CA ALA A 62 48.66 6.01 -24.83
C ALA A 62 47.38 6.72 -24.35
N LYS A 63 46.64 7.34 -25.27
CA LYS A 63 45.39 8.05 -24.96
C LYS A 63 44.27 7.12 -24.50
N THR A 64 44.05 5.97 -25.15
CA THR A 64 43.04 5.00 -24.69
C THR A 64 43.44 4.34 -23.37
N ARG A 65 44.74 4.18 -23.08
CA ARG A 65 45.21 3.74 -21.75
C ARG A 65 44.94 4.79 -20.67
N ALA A 66 45.12 6.07 -20.96
CA ALA A 66 44.75 7.16 -20.04
C ALA A 66 43.23 7.23 -19.83
N GLU A 67 42.44 7.22 -20.92
CA GLU A 67 40.97 7.25 -20.84
C GLU A 67 40.40 6.02 -20.10
N ASN A 68 41.04 4.85 -20.20
CA ASN A 68 40.68 3.68 -19.41
C ASN A 68 41.10 3.78 -17.94
N ALA A 69 42.23 4.43 -17.62
CA ALA A 69 42.65 4.65 -16.24
C ALA A 69 41.71 5.62 -15.51
N ASP A 70 41.38 6.75 -16.16
CA ASP A 70 40.38 7.72 -15.67
C ASP A 70 39.00 7.05 -15.42
N LEU A 71 38.62 6.09 -16.28
CA LEU A 71 37.39 5.31 -16.13
C LEU A 71 37.46 4.31 -14.96
N MET A 72 38.61 3.67 -14.71
CA MET A 72 38.79 2.78 -13.55
C MET A 72 38.73 3.56 -12.24
N GLU A 73 39.41 4.71 -12.13
CA GLU A 73 39.34 5.60 -10.95
C GLU A 73 37.89 6.08 -10.72
N MET A 74 37.14 6.38 -11.79
CA MET A 74 35.71 6.68 -11.70
C MET A 74 34.84 5.49 -11.25
N ILE A 75 35.21 4.24 -11.57
CA ILE A 75 34.49 3.04 -11.12
C ILE A 75 34.76 2.79 -9.64
N GLU A 76 36.03 2.78 -9.22
CA GLU A 76 36.44 2.61 -7.82
C GLU A 76 35.79 3.67 -6.90
N ALA A 77 35.75 4.93 -7.35
CA ALA A 77 35.05 6.00 -6.63
C ALA A 77 33.53 5.74 -6.50
N ARG A 78 32.88 5.18 -7.54
CA ARG A 78 31.45 4.84 -7.51
C ARG A 78 31.15 3.60 -6.68
N GLU A 79 32.06 2.64 -6.62
CA GLU A 79 31.92 1.47 -5.75
C GLU A 79 32.07 1.87 -4.27
N SER A 80 32.99 2.80 -3.96
CA SER A 80 33.10 3.40 -2.63
C SER A 80 31.82 4.16 -2.22
N GLU A 81 31.26 5.01 -3.09
CA GLU A 81 29.96 5.65 -2.85
C GLU A 81 28.81 4.64 -2.66
N LEU A 82 28.80 3.55 -3.42
CA LEU A 82 27.79 2.49 -3.30
C LEU A 82 27.89 1.74 -1.97
N GLU A 83 29.10 1.48 -1.46
CA GLU A 83 29.29 0.89 -0.14
C GLU A 83 28.91 1.84 1.01
N GLU A 84 29.21 3.13 0.91
CA GLU A 84 28.68 4.12 1.87
C GLU A 84 27.15 4.13 1.89
N VAL A 85 26.50 4.05 0.72
CA VAL A 85 25.03 3.98 0.60
C VAL A 85 24.49 2.65 1.14
N ARG A 86 25.16 1.51 0.90
CA ARG A 86 24.80 0.19 1.47
C ARG A 86 24.90 0.19 3.00
N LEU A 87 25.97 0.75 3.56
CA LEU A 87 26.17 0.91 5.00
C LEU A 87 25.13 1.86 5.61
N ALA A 88 24.83 2.99 4.97
CA ALA A 88 23.78 3.90 5.41
C ALA A 88 22.37 3.28 5.32
N ALA A 89 22.14 2.37 4.36
CA ALA A 89 20.90 1.61 4.25
C ALA A 89 20.76 0.53 5.34
N SER A 90 21.83 -0.21 5.65
CA SER A 90 21.82 -1.21 6.73
C SER A 90 21.62 -0.56 8.10
N GLN A 91 22.28 0.57 8.38
CA GLN A 91 22.05 1.34 9.61
C GLN A 91 20.62 1.88 9.74
N LYS A 92 19.99 2.30 8.63
CA LYS A 92 18.57 2.70 8.62
C LYS A 92 17.65 1.50 8.83
N SER A 93 17.96 0.34 8.26
CA SER A 93 17.21 -0.90 8.45
C SER A 93 17.24 -1.35 9.92
N ALA A 94 18.42 -1.32 10.56
CA ALA A 94 18.57 -1.60 12.00
C ALA A 94 17.69 -0.67 12.85
N ARG A 95 17.81 0.66 12.67
CA ARG A 95 16.98 1.64 13.41
C ARG A 95 15.47 1.46 13.17
N LEU A 96 15.06 0.98 12.00
CA LEU A 96 13.65 0.65 11.71
C LEU A 96 13.19 -0.66 12.37
N LYS A 97 14.11 -1.60 12.65
CA LYS A 97 13.83 -2.78 13.47
C LYS A 97 13.70 -2.39 14.95
N ASP A 98 14.66 -1.64 15.48
CA ASP A 98 14.64 -1.14 16.86
C ASP A 98 13.36 -0.33 17.14
N ALA A 99 12.97 0.56 16.22
CA ALA A 99 11.75 1.36 16.35
C ALA A 99 10.45 0.53 16.23
N ARG A 100 10.46 -0.60 15.51
CA ARG A 100 9.32 -1.53 15.48
C ARG A 100 9.21 -2.31 16.79
N GLU A 101 10.33 -2.76 17.33
CA GLU A 101 10.37 -3.47 18.62
C GLU A 101 9.92 -2.55 19.78
N GLN A 102 10.26 -1.26 19.73
CA GLN A 102 9.72 -0.24 20.64
C GLN A 102 8.22 0.00 20.48
N VAL A 103 7.68 -0.04 19.25
CA VAL A 103 6.22 0.09 19.04
C VAL A 103 5.48 -1.14 19.56
N VAL A 104 5.97 -2.36 19.28
CA VAL A 104 5.35 -3.60 19.80
C VAL A 104 5.36 -3.63 21.33
N ALA A 105 6.46 -3.26 21.97
CA ALA A 105 6.51 -3.14 23.44
C ALA A 105 5.54 -2.06 23.97
N GLY A 106 5.37 -0.96 23.25
CA GLY A 106 4.39 0.09 23.59
C GLY A 106 2.93 -0.34 23.42
N ASP A 107 2.64 -1.18 22.42
CA ASP A 107 1.33 -1.78 22.22
C ASP A 107 1.03 -2.81 23.34
N GLU A 108 2.01 -3.64 23.72
CA GLU A 108 1.90 -4.57 24.87
C GLU A 108 1.69 -3.82 26.20
N GLU A 109 2.42 -2.72 26.44
CA GLU A 109 2.18 -1.84 27.60
C GLU A 109 0.78 -1.20 27.57
N PHE A 110 0.28 -0.81 26.39
CA PHE A 110 -1.05 -0.22 26.23
C PHE A 110 -2.17 -1.23 26.49
N ASP A 111 -2.02 -2.47 26.04
CA ASP A 111 -3.00 -3.53 26.30
C ASP A 111 -3.04 -3.89 27.79
N MET A 112 -1.88 -4.03 28.46
CA MET A 112 -1.83 -4.22 29.92
C MET A 112 -2.49 -3.06 30.70
N LEU A 113 -2.26 -1.82 30.29
CA LEU A 113 -2.92 -0.65 30.88
C LEU A 113 -4.43 -0.63 30.61
N SER A 114 -4.87 -1.13 29.45
CA SER A 114 -6.27 -1.24 29.07
C SER A 114 -6.99 -2.31 29.89
N GLU A 115 -6.39 -3.49 30.10
CA GLU A 115 -6.93 -4.53 30.99
C GLU A 115 -7.03 -4.03 32.44
N ALA A 116 -5.99 -3.36 32.95
CA ALA A 116 -6.00 -2.77 34.29
C ALA A 116 -7.07 -1.68 34.45
N LEU A 117 -7.30 -0.87 33.41
CA LEU A 117 -8.37 0.14 33.37
C LEU A 117 -9.76 -0.51 33.33
N GLU A 118 -9.94 -1.61 32.60
CA GLU A 118 -11.17 -2.39 32.66
C GLU A 118 -11.39 -3.03 34.05
N GLU A 119 -10.35 -3.58 34.68
CA GLU A 119 -10.46 -4.14 36.03
C GLU A 119 -10.86 -3.06 37.04
N LYS A 120 -10.23 -1.88 37.02
CA LYS A 120 -10.66 -0.75 37.87
C LYS A 120 -12.05 -0.24 37.51
N SER A 121 -12.48 -0.37 36.26
CA SER A 121 -13.87 -0.10 35.85
C SER A 121 -14.85 -1.14 36.40
N ARG A 122 -14.47 -2.43 36.45
CA ARG A 122 -15.24 -3.52 37.07
C ARG A 122 -15.35 -3.31 38.59
N GLU A 123 -14.24 -3.00 39.28
CA GLU A 123 -14.24 -2.61 40.70
C GLU A 123 -15.15 -1.40 40.96
N SER A 124 -15.05 -0.35 40.15
CA SER A 124 -15.84 0.88 40.33
C SER A 124 -17.35 0.60 40.19
N ARG A 125 -17.75 -0.21 39.20
CA ARG A 125 -19.15 -0.68 39.04
C ARG A 125 -19.60 -1.52 40.22
N ALA A 126 -18.77 -2.43 40.74
CA ALA A 126 -19.09 -3.24 41.91
C ALA A 126 -19.27 -2.37 43.18
N ARG A 127 -18.38 -1.39 43.40
CA ARG A 127 -18.52 -0.42 44.50
C ARG A 127 -19.80 0.42 44.34
N ALA A 128 -20.11 0.90 43.13
CA ALA A 128 -21.35 1.62 42.86
C ALA A 128 -22.60 0.79 43.17
N ALA A 129 -22.60 -0.52 42.84
CA ALA A 129 -23.69 -1.43 43.22
C ALA A 129 -23.83 -1.54 44.75
N THR A 130 -22.74 -1.73 45.50
CA THR A 130 -22.80 -1.77 46.98
C THR A 130 -23.26 -0.44 47.60
N VAL A 131 -22.99 0.71 46.95
CA VAL A 131 -23.53 2.01 47.40
C VAL A 131 -25.04 2.10 47.20
N VAL A 132 -25.59 1.54 46.11
CA VAL A 132 -27.05 1.45 45.89
C VAL A 132 -27.69 0.51 46.92
N GLU A 133 -27.11 -0.67 47.18
CA GLU A 133 -27.61 -1.59 48.20
C GLU A 133 -27.62 -0.95 49.61
N LEU A 134 -26.55 -0.20 49.95
CA LEU A 134 -26.48 0.55 51.20
C LEU A 134 -27.51 1.67 51.24
N GLN A 135 -27.71 2.42 50.16
CA GLN A 135 -28.77 3.44 50.06
C GLN A 135 -30.15 2.83 50.29
N ASP A 136 -30.45 1.67 49.70
CA ASP A 136 -31.69 0.93 49.90
C ASP A 136 -31.87 0.46 51.36
N THR A 137 -30.79 0.13 52.08
CA THR A 137 -30.88 -0.14 53.53
C THR A 137 -31.16 1.12 54.33
N VAL A 138 -30.50 2.23 54.00
CA VAL A 138 -30.70 3.54 54.66
C VAL A 138 -32.14 4.03 54.47
N ASP A 139 -32.71 3.91 53.27
CA ASP A 139 -34.08 4.38 53.01
C ASP A 139 -35.15 3.44 53.60
N ARG A 140 -34.86 2.13 53.74
CA ARG A 140 -35.65 1.23 54.61
C ARG A 140 -35.62 1.68 56.07
N MET A 141 -34.46 2.00 56.63
CA MET A 141 -34.34 2.47 58.02
C MET A 141 -35.09 3.79 58.25
N LYS A 142 -35.07 4.74 57.29
CA LYS A 142 -35.88 5.96 57.34
C LYS A 142 -37.38 5.67 57.35
N ALA A 143 -37.85 4.71 56.54
CA ALA A 143 -39.25 4.31 56.52
C ALA A 143 -39.71 3.71 57.87
N GLU A 144 -38.85 2.93 58.52
CA GLU A 144 -39.10 2.43 59.89
C GLU A 144 -39.09 3.55 60.94
N GLU A 145 -38.17 4.52 60.83
CA GLU A 145 -38.13 5.68 61.72
C GLU A 145 -39.43 6.52 61.63
N VAL A 146 -39.95 6.76 60.43
CA VAL A 146 -41.25 7.44 60.21
C VAL A 146 -42.42 6.63 60.80
N ARG A 147 -42.39 5.29 60.66
CA ARG A 147 -43.38 4.38 61.26
C ARG A 147 -43.35 4.47 62.79
N LEU A 148 -42.16 4.48 63.41
CA LEU A 148 -41.98 4.60 64.86
C LEU A 148 -42.43 5.98 65.38
N LYS A 149 -42.04 7.08 64.72
CA LYS A 149 -42.51 8.44 65.03
C LYS A 149 -44.04 8.54 65.00
N THR A 150 -44.69 7.83 64.07
CA THR A 150 -46.15 7.77 63.96
C THR A 150 -46.81 6.99 65.12
N ILE A 151 -46.17 5.91 65.60
CA ILE A 151 -46.64 5.15 66.77
C ILE A 151 -46.49 5.98 68.06
N ILE A 152 -45.38 6.71 68.22
CA ILE A 152 -45.15 7.60 69.37
C ILE A 152 -46.23 8.67 69.44
N ARG A 153 -46.51 9.38 68.32
CA ARG A 153 -47.58 10.38 68.25
C ARG A 153 -48.95 9.83 68.68
N LYS A 154 -49.32 8.63 68.20
CA LYS A 154 -50.58 7.97 68.59
C LYS A 154 -50.65 7.62 70.09
N ARG A 155 -49.52 7.32 70.75
CA ARG A 155 -49.49 7.10 72.21
C ARG A 155 -49.59 8.40 72.99
N THR A 156 -48.95 9.48 72.56
CA THR A 156 -49.04 10.78 73.25
C THR A 156 -50.46 11.37 73.24
N THR A 157 -51.24 11.20 72.15
CA THR A 157 -52.63 11.71 72.06
C THR A 157 -53.62 10.95 72.97
N ILE A 158 -53.27 9.74 73.42
CA ILE A 158 -54.10 8.94 74.35
C ILE A 158 -53.80 9.31 75.82
N ALA A 159 -52.61 9.85 76.11
CA ALA A 159 -52.21 10.24 77.46
C ALA A 159 -52.81 11.60 77.93
N SER A 160 -53.34 12.41 77.02
CA SER A 160 -53.78 13.79 77.30
C SER A 160 -55.30 13.96 77.51
N THR A 161 -56.06 12.86 77.67
CA THR A 161 -57.55 12.89 77.71
C THR A 161 -58.17 12.17 78.92
N THR A 162 -57.37 11.72 79.89
CA THR A 162 -57.87 11.11 81.14
C THR A 162 -57.14 11.69 82.35
N GLY A 163 -57.67 12.75 82.99
CA GLY A 163 -56.90 13.46 84.02
C GLY A 163 -57.56 14.51 84.92
N THR A 164 -58.90 14.65 85.00
CA THR A 164 -59.55 15.54 86.00
C THR A 164 -60.95 15.06 86.40
N GLY A 165 -61.25 14.99 87.71
CA GLY A 165 -62.63 14.81 88.21
C GLY A 165 -62.82 14.32 89.66
N ASN A 166 -63.54 15.14 90.45
CA ASN A 166 -64.43 14.83 91.60
C ASN A 166 -63.91 14.75 93.07
N ALA A 167 -64.37 15.71 93.89
CA ALA A 167 -64.80 15.58 95.30
C ALA A 167 -65.70 16.81 95.68
N ALA A 168 -66.64 16.71 96.65
CA ALA A 168 -67.64 17.79 96.93
C ALA A 168 -68.35 17.72 98.34
N THR A 169 -69.25 18.70 98.63
CA THR A 169 -70.18 18.90 99.81
C THR A 169 -69.58 19.60 101.06
N SER A 170 -70.29 20.33 101.98
CA SER A 170 -71.74 20.58 102.29
C SER A 170 -72.05 22.02 102.90
N ARG A 171 -73.18 22.31 103.62
CA ARG A 171 -73.70 23.68 104.04
C ARG A 171 -74.75 23.74 105.23
N SER A 172 -74.88 24.88 105.96
CA SER A 172 -76.05 25.47 106.77
C SER A 172 -76.49 24.90 108.17
N ALA A 173 -77.29 25.55 109.09
CA ALA A 173 -77.59 26.97 109.52
C ALA A 173 -78.56 27.16 110.78
N GLU A 174 -78.43 28.27 111.56
CA GLU A 174 -79.34 29.17 112.39
C GLU A 174 -80.41 28.78 113.54
N ASP A 175 -80.48 29.66 114.59
CA ASP A 175 -81.60 30.25 115.46
C ASP A 175 -82.36 29.73 116.77
N VAL A 176 -82.21 30.50 117.90
CA VAL A 176 -83.18 31.19 118.88
C VAL A 176 -84.02 30.46 120.04
N CYS A 177 -84.72 31.20 120.96
CA CYS A 177 -84.90 30.98 122.45
C CYS A 177 -86.31 31.19 123.15
N LEU A 178 -86.43 31.01 124.52
CA LEU A 178 -87.30 31.69 125.60
C LEU A 178 -88.34 30.90 126.50
N SER A 179 -88.59 31.34 127.79
CA SER A 179 -89.82 31.11 128.66
C SER A 179 -89.84 31.83 130.07
N ALA A 180 -91.01 31.98 130.78
CA ALA A 180 -91.23 32.57 132.15
C ALA A 180 -92.67 32.35 132.77
N ARG A 181 -92.97 32.63 134.09
CA ARG A 181 -94.31 32.88 134.80
C ARG A 181 -94.30 32.61 136.36
N SER A 182 -95.33 32.82 137.24
CA SER A 182 -96.34 33.90 137.55
C SER A 182 -97.38 33.53 138.70
N PHE A 183 -97.93 34.51 139.49
CA PHE A 183 -99.16 34.47 140.39
C PHE A 183 -99.11 33.65 141.73
N ALA A 184 -99.99 33.71 142.77
CA ALA A 184 -101.01 34.64 143.44
C ALA A 184 -101.52 33.92 144.78
N GLU A 185 -102.54 34.17 145.65
CA GLU A 185 -103.64 35.14 146.04
C GLU A 185 -104.32 34.61 147.39
N ASN A 186 -105.34 35.08 148.18
CA ASN A 186 -106.21 36.29 148.41
C ASN A 186 -107.00 36.20 149.81
N ASP A 187 -107.97 37.10 150.09
CA ASP A 187 -109.15 37.07 151.05
C ASP A 187 -109.12 37.48 152.57
N LEU A 188 -110.29 37.84 153.14
CA LEU A 188 -110.42 38.83 154.25
C LEU A 188 -111.73 38.77 155.15
N ILE A 189 -111.71 39.47 156.30
CA ILE A 189 -112.84 39.92 157.16
C ILE A 189 -113.54 38.81 158.00
N ALA A 190 -112.83 38.28 159.02
CA ALA A 190 -113.45 37.55 160.14
C ALA A 190 -112.67 37.72 161.48
N LEU A 191 -112.65 38.88 162.16
CA LEU A 191 -113.32 40.15 161.84
C LEU A 191 -112.77 41.30 162.70
N ARG A 192 -112.50 42.44 162.06
CA ARG A 192 -112.47 43.83 162.60
C ARG A 192 -111.56 44.18 163.78
N ASP A 193 -111.64 43.49 164.92
CA ASP A 193 -110.90 43.81 166.13
C ASP A 193 -109.62 42.96 166.23
N GLU A 194 -109.70 41.69 165.79
CA GLU A 194 -108.52 41.02 165.25
C GLU A 194 -107.94 41.84 164.09
N ALA A 195 -108.77 42.46 163.23
CA ALA A 195 -108.29 43.39 162.21
C ALA A 195 -107.90 44.79 162.74
N LEU A 196 -107.80 45.01 164.05
CA LEU A 196 -107.07 46.14 164.64
C LEU A 196 -105.68 45.71 165.10
N ALA A 197 -105.56 44.58 165.82
CA ALA A 197 -104.27 43.95 166.10
C ALA A 197 -103.53 43.59 164.80
N VAL A 198 -104.22 42.98 163.84
CA VAL A 198 -103.78 42.70 162.47
C VAL A 198 -103.76 43.97 161.61
N LYS A 199 -104.30 45.14 162.01
CA LYS A 199 -103.94 46.40 161.35
C LYS A 199 -102.59 46.93 161.83
N GLU A 200 -102.25 46.77 163.10
CA GLU A 200 -100.90 47.10 163.60
C GLU A 200 -99.87 46.07 163.11
N GLU A 201 -100.21 44.78 163.07
CA GLU A 201 -99.37 43.73 162.48
C GLU A 201 -99.33 43.82 160.95
N GLN A 202 -100.41 44.22 160.25
CA GLN A 202 -100.32 44.62 158.84
C GLN A 202 -99.49 45.88 158.66
N LEU A 203 -99.53 46.88 159.55
CA LEU A 203 -98.65 48.05 159.43
C LEU A 203 -97.19 47.69 159.71
N ALA A 204 -96.92 46.72 160.59
CA ALA A 204 -95.60 46.15 160.79
C ALA A 204 -95.15 45.32 159.57
N LEU A 205 -96.00 44.44 159.03
CA LEU A 205 -95.74 43.65 157.83
C LEU A 205 -95.64 44.50 156.56
N VAL A 206 -96.44 45.57 156.44
CA VAL A 206 -96.38 46.53 155.33
C VAL A 206 -95.18 47.44 155.47
N ASN A 207 -94.77 47.85 156.68
CA ASN A 207 -93.47 48.53 156.84
C ASN A 207 -92.31 47.58 156.54
N LYS A 208 -92.35 46.32 157.01
CA LYS A 208 -91.32 45.31 156.73
C LYS A 208 -91.29 44.94 155.24
N SER A 209 -92.44 44.91 154.57
CA SER A 209 -92.59 44.76 153.12
C SER A 209 -92.11 46.01 152.38
N ASN A 210 -92.41 47.22 152.85
CA ASN A 210 -91.90 48.48 152.27
C ASN A 210 -90.39 48.63 152.46
N VAL A 211 -89.81 48.09 153.54
CA VAL A 211 -88.35 47.97 153.71
C VAL A 211 -87.81 46.93 152.75
N ALA A 212 -88.36 45.71 152.68
CA ALA A 212 -87.91 44.69 151.73
C ALA A 212 -88.10 45.10 150.25
N LEU A 213 -89.13 45.88 149.93
CA LEU A 213 -89.35 46.47 148.60
C LEU A 213 -88.37 47.61 148.32
N ARG A 214 -87.94 48.37 149.33
CA ARG A 214 -86.83 49.33 149.18
C ARG A 214 -85.51 48.60 149.00
N GLU A 215 -85.20 47.60 149.82
CA GLU A 215 -84.01 46.75 149.67
C GLU A 215 -83.98 46.05 148.31
N ASN A 216 -85.12 45.61 147.78
CA ASN A 216 -85.24 45.07 146.42
C ASN A 216 -85.12 46.15 145.33
N ILE A 217 -85.61 47.38 145.56
CA ILE A 217 -85.40 48.51 144.63
C ILE A 217 -83.94 48.93 144.63
N ASP A 218 -83.30 49.06 145.79
CA ASP A 218 -81.87 49.35 145.95
C ASP A 218 -81.02 48.25 145.28
N GLN A 219 -81.39 46.98 145.46
CA GLN A 219 -80.77 45.86 144.73
C GLN A 219 -80.96 45.98 143.22
N LEU A 220 -82.18 46.17 142.72
CA LEU A 220 -82.46 46.35 141.29
C LEU A 220 -81.78 47.60 140.70
N GLU A 221 -81.61 48.67 141.49
CA GLU A 221 -80.84 49.85 141.10
C GLU A 221 -79.34 49.54 141.01
N THR A 222 -78.78 48.75 141.95
CA THR A 222 -77.38 48.29 141.84
C THR A 222 -77.17 47.29 140.69
N GLU A 223 -78.12 46.38 140.43
CA GLU A 223 -78.09 45.46 139.28
C GLU A 223 -78.24 46.22 137.96
N MET A 224 -79.11 47.23 137.90
CA MET A 224 -79.26 48.11 136.73
C MET A 224 -77.99 48.93 136.48
N GLN A 225 -77.37 49.49 137.52
CA GLN A 225 -76.09 50.19 137.41
C GLN A 225 -74.97 49.23 136.96
N GLN A 226 -74.91 48.01 137.50
CA GLN A 226 -73.95 46.99 137.08
C GLN A 226 -74.16 46.57 135.63
N MET A 227 -75.41 46.34 135.20
CA MET A 227 -75.75 46.07 133.79
C MET A 227 -75.41 47.24 132.88
N GLN A 228 -75.56 48.49 133.32
CA GLN A 228 -75.19 49.68 132.55
C GLN A 228 -73.66 49.79 132.40
N VAL A 229 -72.89 49.49 133.45
CA VAL A 229 -71.42 49.39 133.39
C VAL A 229 -70.98 48.26 132.45
N ASP A 230 -71.58 47.07 132.57
CA ASP A 230 -71.32 45.90 131.73
C ASP A 230 -71.67 46.15 130.26
N ALA A 231 -72.77 46.85 129.97
CA ALA A 231 -73.16 47.23 128.62
C ALA A 231 -72.14 48.20 128.01
N VAL A 232 -71.77 49.26 128.73
CA VAL A 232 -70.74 50.21 128.28
C VAL A 232 -69.36 49.54 128.13
N ALA A 233 -69.05 48.52 128.94
CA ALA A 233 -67.84 47.72 128.77
C ALA A 233 -67.89 46.83 127.51
N LYS A 234 -69.04 46.19 127.25
CA LYS A 234 -69.28 45.38 126.03
C LYS A 234 -69.28 46.25 124.78
N ASP A 235 -69.88 47.44 124.78
CA ASP A 235 -69.84 48.38 123.66
C ASP A 235 -68.42 48.87 123.36
N LYS A 236 -67.61 49.13 124.40
CA LYS A 236 -66.17 49.42 124.22
C LYS A 236 -65.44 48.24 123.57
N MET A 237 -65.70 47.02 124.01
CA MET A 237 -65.11 45.80 123.45
C MET A 237 -65.57 45.51 122.01
N ILE A 238 -66.84 45.75 121.69
CA ILE A 238 -67.37 45.64 120.34
C ILE A 238 -66.71 46.66 119.42
N ASN A 239 -66.51 47.90 119.88
CA ASN A 239 -65.83 48.93 119.09
C ASN A 239 -64.32 48.63 118.89
N THR A 240 -63.61 48.07 119.87
CA THR A 240 -62.21 47.64 119.65
C THR A 240 -62.09 46.41 118.76
N LEU A 241 -63.02 45.45 118.85
CA LEU A 241 -63.10 44.32 117.91
C LEU A 241 -63.47 44.78 116.49
N ARG A 242 -64.28 45.82 116.36
CA ARG A 242 -64.66 46.43 115.08
C ARG A 242 -63.46 47.12 114.42
N THR A 243 -62.72 47.96 115.14
CA THR A 243 -61.52 48.60 114.57
C THR A 243 -60.41 47.58 114.30
N ALA A 244 -60.27 46.53 115.10
CA ALA A 244 -59.36 45.41 114.80
C ALA A 244 -59.78 44.63 113.54
N LYS A 245 -61.09 44.41 113.33
CA LYS A 245 -61.62 43.82 112.09
C LYS A 245 -61.36 44.71 110.89
N GLU A 246 -61.64 46.00 110.98
CA GLU A 246 -61.45 46.98 109.90
C GLU A 246 -59.95 47.10 109.53
N ALA A 247 -59.05 47.02 110.52
CA ALA A 247 -57.61 46.92 110.28
C ALA A 247 -57.19 45.61 109.58
N ALA A 248 -57.72 44.46 110.01
CA ALA A 248 -57.44 43.17 109.39
C ALA A 248 -58.01 43.06 107.96
N GLU A 249 -59.18 43.65 107.68
CA GLU A 249 -59.76 43.72 106.34
C GLU A 249 -58.92 44.63 105.42
N ALA A 250 -58.33 45.71 105.94
CA ALA A 250 -57.36 46.53 105.20
C ALA A 250 -56.04 45.77 104.93
N GLU A 251 -55.51 45.03 105.91
CA GLU A 251 -54.30 44.21 105.74
C GLU A 251 -54.52 43.09 104.71
N ILE A 252 -55.70 42.45 104.70
CA ILE A 252 -56.08 41.46 103.70
C ILE A 252 -56.17 42.08 102.30
N GLN A 253 -56.70 43.30 102.16
CA GLN A 253 -56.75 44.01 100.88
C GLN A 253 -55.35 44.39 100.36
N GLU A 254 -54.47 44.89 101.24
CA GLU A 254 -53.08 45.18 100.90
C GLU A 254 -52.32 43.91 100.49
N LEU A 255 -52.45 42.81 101.24
CA LEU A 255 -51.85 41.53 100.88
C LEU A 255 -52.39 40.96 99.57
N ALA A 256 -53.69 41.08 99.31
CA ALA A 256 -54.30 40.68 98.04
C ALA A 256 -53.75 41.52 96.87
N HIS A 257 -53.64 42.83 97.03
CA HIS A 257 -53.04 43.71 96.02
C HIS A 257 -51.57 43.38 95.78
N GLN A 258 -50.78 43.13 96.83
CA GLN A 258 -49.40 42.67 96.69
C GLN A 258 -49.28 41.32 95.97
N VAL A 259 -50.25 40.40 96.13
CA VAL A 259 -50.29 39.14 95.38
C VAL A 259 -50.64 39.37 93.91
N GLU A 260 -51.54 40.29 93.57
CA GLU A 260 -51.80 40.66 92.17
C GLU A 260 -50.59 41.34 91.53
N VAL A 261 -49.93 42.25 92.24
CA VAL A 261 -48.69 42.90 91.77
C VAL A 261 -47.56 41.90 91.59
N LYS A 262 -47.46 40.86 92.44
CA LYS A 262 -46.50 39.74 92.24
C LYS A 262 -46.85 38.93 91.00
N LYS A 263 -48.11 38.49 90.82
CA LYS A 263 -48.57 37.79 89.62
C LYS A 263 -48.34 38.58 88.33
N GLY A 264 -48.56 39.90 88.36
CA GLY A 264 -48.27 40.79 87.23
C GLY A 264 -46.78 40.86 86.90
N ARG A 265 -45.91 40.89 87.92
CA ARG A 265 -44.44 40.81 87.75
C ARG A 265 -43.98 39.43 87.26
N GLU A 266 -44.58 38.37 87.76
CA GLU A 266 -44.32 36.98 87.34
C GLU A 266 -44.69 36.79 85.87
N ALA A 267 -45.91 37.19 85.45
CA ALA A 267 -46.32 37.16 84.06
C ALA A 267 -45.44 38.03 83.14
N ALA A 268 -45.01 39.22 83.60
CA ALA A 268 -44.07 40.06 82.85
C ALA A 268 -42.68 39.40 82.73
N MET A 269 -42.23 38.68 83.77
CA MET A 269 -40.98 37.92 83.76
C MET A 269 -41.08 36.68 82.87
N GLU A 270 -42.21 35.96 82.86
CA GLU A 270 -42.48 34.87 81.92
C GLU A 270 -42.44 35.35 80.47
N VAL A 271 -43.13 36.46 80.15
CA VAL A 271 -43.08 37.06 78.81
C VAL A 271 -41.65 37.50 78.45
N SER A 272 -40.91 38.11 79.37
CA SER A 272 -39.51 38.50 79.14
C SER A 272 -38.59 37.29 78.94
N THR A 273 -38.73 36.22 79.72
CA THR A 273 -37.94 34.98 79.55
C THR A 273 -38.29 34.25 78.26
N GLN A 274 -39.55 34.23 77.84
CA GLN A 274 -39.97 33.70 76.53
C GLN A 274 -39.39 34.52 75.38
N GLN A 275 -39.42 35.86 75.46
CA GLN A 275 -38.80 36.76 74.48
C GLN A 275 -37.28 36.57 74.42
N ASN A 276 -36.60 36.47 75.57
CA ASN A 276 -35.17 36.22 75.64
C ASN A 276 -34.80 34.83 75.07
N ALA A 277 -35.61 33.80 75.32
CA ALA A 277 -35.42 32.47 74.73
C ALA A 277 -35.61 32.48 73.20
N GLN A 278 -36.59 33.23 72.69
CA GLN A 278 -36.79 33.42 71.24
C GLN A 278 -35.63 34.20 70.61
N LEU A 279 -35.12 35.25 71.26
CA LEU A 279 -33.96 36.01 70.81
C LEU A 279 -32.69 35.15 70.77
N LEU A 280 -32.45 34.32 71.80
CA LEU A 280 -31.35 33.35 71.82
C LEU A 280 -31.49 32.30 70.71
N GLN A 281 -32.71 31.80 70.44
CA GLN A 281 -32.95 30.86 69.36
C GLN A 281 -32.72 31.49 67.97
N LEU A 282 -33.09 32.77 67.79
CA LEU A 282 -32.82 33.52 66.56
C LEU A 282 -31.33 33.82 66.37
N LEU A 283 -30.61 34.17 67.44
CA LEU A 283 -29.15 34.32 67.42
C LEU A 283 -28.46 33.01 67.02
N GLN A 284 -28.82 31.89 67.65
CA GLN A 284 -28.26 30.58 67.31
C GLN A 284 -28.56 30.17 65.86
N GLN A 285 -29.74 30.53 65.32
CA GLN A 285 -30.06 30.33 63.90
C GLN A 285 -29.24 31.24 62.98
N GLN A 286 -28.98 32.49 63.38
CA GLN A 286 -28.15 33.43 62.64
C GLN A 286 -26.67 33.01 62.63
N GLU A 287 -26.13 32.55 63.76
CA GLU A 287 -24.78 31.99 63.89
C GLU A 287 -24.63 30.77 62.98
N ALA A 288 -25.51 29.77 63.11
CA ALA A 288 -25.52 28.57 62.28
C ALA A 288 -25.86 28.83 60.80
N HIS A 289 -26.34 30.03 60.44
CA HIS A 289 -26.46 30.47 59.04
C HIS A 289 -25.18 31.16 58.57
N SER A 290 -24.55 31.98 59.42
CA SER A 290 -23.26 32.64 59.16
C SER A 290 -22.15 31.61 58.93
N GLU A 291 -22.08 30.55 59.74
CA GLU A 291 -21.14 29.43 59.55
C GLU A 291 -21.34 28.72 58.20
N LYS A 292 -22.59 28.55 57.76
CA LYS A 292 -22.91 27.95 56.45
C LYS A 292 -22.52 28.86 55.28
N VAL A 293 -22.74 30.16 55.41
CA VAL A 293 -22.33 31.14 54.40
C VAL A 293 -20.80 31.24 54.35
N GLN A 294 -20.12 31.21 55.50
CA GLN A 294 -18.66 31.22 55.57
C GLN A 294 -18.06 29.96 54.92
N THR A 295 -18.50 28.76 55.30
CA THR A 295 -18.01 27.51 54.69
C THR A 295 -18.32 27.40 53.20
N GLN A 296 -19.45 27.97 52.73
CA GLN A 296 -19.73 28.10 51.30
C GLN A 296 -18.77 29.08 50.59
N ASN A 297 -18.46 30.23 51.20
CA ASN A 297 -17.48 31.17 50.66
C ASN A 297 -16.07 30.56 50.60
N GLU A 298 -15.63 29.88 51.66
CA GLU A 298 -14.34 29.19 51.72
C GLU A 298 -14.22 28.13 50.60
N ALA A 299 -15.26 27.31 50.39
CA ALA A 299 -15.31 26.34 49.30
C ALA A 299 -15.28 27.00 47.90
N LEU A 300 -16.04 28.07 47.68
CA LEU A 300 -16.04 28.82 46.42
C LEU A 300 -14.69 29.50 46.17
N GLU A 301 -13.99 29.96 47.20
CA GLU A 301 -12.62 30.46 47.07
C GLU A 301 -11.62 29.35 46.72
N GLU A 302 -11.79 28.12 47.22
CA GLU A 302 -10.98 26.96 46.81
C GLU A 302 -11.21 26.62 45.34
N GLU A 303 -12.47 26.57 44.91
CA GLU A 303 -12.83 26.33 43.50
C GLU A 303 -12.21 27.40 42.59
N VAL A 304 -12.40 28.68 42.93
CA VAL A 304 -11.84 29.82 42.20
C VAL A 304 -10.30 29.81 42.20
N ARG A 305 -9.64 29.40 43.29
CA ARG A 305 -8.19 29.18 43.33
C ARG A 305 -7.78 28.06 42.35
N SER A 306 -8.46 26.91 42.39
CA SER A 306 -8.16 25.77 41.50
C SER A 306 -8.39 26.11 40.03
N LEU A 307 -9.43 26.87 39.71
CA LEU A 307 -9.76 27.31 38.35
C LEU A 307 -8.73 28.32 37.83
N LYS A 308 -8.28 29.27 38.68
CA LYS A 308 -7.19 30.19 38.33
C LYS A 308 -5.87 29.45 38.09
N GLU A 309 -5.58 28.38 38.82
CA GLU A 309 -4.38 27.56 38.59
C GLU A 309 -4.49 26.74 37.30
N LYS A 310 -5.63 26.08 37.06
CA LYS A 310 -5.92 25.37 35.80
C LYS A 310 -5.81 26.31 34.60
N ALA A 311 -6.39 27.51 34.67
CA ALA A 311 -6.29 28.52 33.62
C ALA A 311 -4.84 28.97 33.36
N ARG A 312 -4.03 29.19 34.41
CA ARG A 312 -2.60 29.49 34.26
C ARG A 312 -1.84 28.37 33.55
N LYS A 313 -2.08 27.10 33.91
CA LYS A 313 -1.46 25.93 33.28
C LYS A 313 -1.85 25.81 31.80
N LEU A 314 -3.13 26.03 31.48
CA LEU A 314 -3.59 26.05 30.08
C LEU A 314 -2.94 27.18 29.27
N VAL A 315 -2.81 28.38 29.83
CA VAL A 315 -2.14 29.52 29.19
C VAL A 315 -0.66 29.24 28.95
N SER A 316 0.07 28.64 29.91
CA SER A 316 1.47 28.26 29.69
C SER A 316 1.60 27.19 28.62
N THR A 317 0.81 26.11 28.67
CA THR A 317 0.86 25.06 27.63
C THR A 317 0.48 25.58 26.25
N ASN A 318 -0.41 26.57 26.15
CA ASN A 318 -0.74 27.19 24.86
C ASN A 318 0.42 28.06 24.35
N ALA A 319 1.10 28.82 25.22
CA ALA A 319 2.30 29.56 24.85
C ALA A 319 3.45 28.63 24.41
N ASP A 320 3.62 27.47 25.07
CA ASP A 320 4.61 26.45 24.68
C ASP A 320 4.26 25.83 23.31
N LEU A 321 2.97 25.57 23.04
CA LEU A 321 2.48 25.08 21.75
C LEU A 321 2.65 26.13 20.63
N GLU A 322 2.37 27.40 20.91
CA GLU A 322 2.59 28.51 19.97
C GLU A 322 4.09 28.68 19.66
N ALA A 323 4.96 28.62 20.68
CA ALA A 323 6.41 28.63 20.49
C ALA A 323 6.85 27.47 19.57
N ASN A 324 6.43 26.23 19.86
CA ASN A 324 6.73 25.06 19.04
C ASN A 324 6.15 25.13 17.61
N ALA A 325 5.00 25.79 17.42
CA ALA A 325 4.45 26.07 16.09
C ALA A 325 5.31 27.09 15.32
N THR A 326 5.84 28.12 15.99
CA THR A 326 6.73 29.10 15.32
C THR A 326 8.11 28.52 14.96
N THR A 327 8.70 27.67 15.81
CA THR A 327 10.00 27.03 15.53
C THR A 327 9.88 26.04 14.36
N SER A 328 8.89 25.14 14.41
CA SER A 328 8.64 24.18 13.32
C SER A 328 8.27 24.85 12.00
N ALA A 329 7.53 25.98 12.03
CA ALA A 329 7.28 26.79 10.84
C ALA A 329 8.57 27.44 10.29
N ALA A 330 9.47 27.91 11.16
CA ALA A 330 10.76 28.46 10.76
C ALA A 330 11.67 27.37 10.14
N GLU A 331 11.72 26.18 10.71
CA GLU A 331 12.45 25.02 10.17
C GLU A 331 11.87 24.57 8.81
N ALA A 332 10.54 24.47 8.69
CA ALA A 332 9.90 24.20 7.41
C ALA A 332 10.22 25.27 6.35
N SER A 333 10.37 26.54 6.75
CA SER A 333 10.86 27.61 5.86
C SER A 333 12.32 27.42 5.43
N ARG A 334 13.15 26.80 6.28
CA ARG A 334 14.58 26.54 6.04
C ARG A 334 14.74 25.38 5.07
N LEU A 335 14.09 24.25 5.36
CA LEU A 335 14.04 23.07 4.50
C LEU A 335 13.47 23.39 3.11
N ARG A 336 12.42 24.22 3.01
CA ARG A 336 11.90 24.69 1.72
C ARG A 336 12.93 25.49 0.91
N ARG A 337 13.76 26.33 1.55
CA ARG A 337 14.84 27.07 0.87
C ARG A 337 15.96 26.13 0.44
N GLU A 338 16.37 25.20 1.29
CA GLU A 338 17.37 24.16 0.99
C GLU A 338 16.94 23.32 -0.22
N LEU A 339 15.70 22.81 -0.22
CA LEU A 339 15.12 22.07 -1.36
C LEU A 339 15.06 22.89 -2.64
N LEU A 340 14.74 24.19 -2.58
CA LEU A 340 14.76 25.08 -3.75
C LEU A 340 16.19 25.28 -4.27
N THR A 341 17.20 25.40 -3.39
CA THR A 341 18.59 25.50 -3.83
C THR A 341 19.09 24.23 -4.50
N VAL A 342 18.83 23.05 -3.93
CA VAL A 342 19.18 21.72 -4.48
C VAL A 342 18.47 21.46 -5.81
N ARG A 343 17.18 21.83 -5.91
CA ARG A 343 16.46 21.79 -7.19
C ARG A 343 17.14 22.67 -8.24
N SER A 344 17.58 23.88 -7.86
CA SER A 344 18.24 24.81 -8.78
C SER A 344 19.65 24.38 -9.21
N SER A 345 20.34 23.51 -8.47
CA SER A 345 21.60 22.89 -8.94
C SER A 345 21.30 21.73 -9.88
N TRP A 346 20.34 20.88 -9.53
CA TRP A 346 19.92 19.76 -10.38
C TRP A 346 19.39 20.21 -11.76
N GLU A 347 18.60 21.29 -11.83
CA GLU A 347 18.15 21.89 -13.10
C GLU A 347 19.33 22.46 -13.93
N LYS A 348 20.40 22.95 -13.28
CA LYS A 348 21.64 23.39 -13.98
C LYS A 348 22.44 22.20 -14.51
N GLU A 349 22.53 21.12 -13.75
CA GLU A 349 23.18 19.87 -14.14
C GLU A 349 22.42 19.17 -15.28
N GLU A 350 21.10 19.05 -15.19
CA GLU A 350 20.26 18.48 -16.24
C GLU A 350 20.42 19.25 -17.56
N THR A 351 20.36 20.59 -17.52
CA THR A 351 20.60 21.39 -18.73
C THR A 351 22.04 21.32 -19.23
N LEU A 352 23.03 21.07 -18.37
CA LEU A 352 24.43 20.89 -18.75
C LEU A 352 24.67 19.51 -19.39
N LEU A 353 24.08 18.45 -18.85
CA LEU A 353 24.10 17.11 -19.43
C LEU A 353 23.37 17.07 -20.78
N ARG A 354 22.17 17.69 -20.88
CA ARG A 354 21.49 17.88 -22.18
C ARG A 354 22.31 18.68 -23.20
N ARG A 355 23.14 19.64 -22.76
CA ARG A 355 24.09 20.37 -23.61
C ARG A 355 25.30 19.52 -24.01
N LYS A 356 25.81 18.64 -23.13
CA LYS A 356 26.87 17.67 -23.46
C LYS A 356 26.36 16.64 -24.48
N LEU A 357 25.19 16.04 -24.25
CA LEU A 357 24.58 15.05 -25.13
C LEU A 357 24.41 15.61 -26.55
N ARG A 358 23.82 16.81 -26.71
CA ARG A 358 23.67 17.47 -28.02
C ARG A 358 24.98 17.78 -28.74
N LYS A 359 26.10 17.93 -28.04
CA LYS A 359 27.43 18.05 -28.67
C LYS A 359 27.89 16.72 -29.23
N LEU A 360 27.80 15.65 -28.44
CA LEU A 360 28.14 14.28 -28.85
C LEU A 360 27.25 13.79 -30.00
N GLU A 361 25.95 14.12 -29.99
CA GLU A 361 25.02 13.89 -31.12
C GLU A 361 25.48 14.66 -32.39
N MET A 362 25.90 15.92 -32.26
CA MET A 362 26.42 16.70 -33.39
C MET A 362 27.78 16.18 -33.90
N GLU A 363 28.63 15.70 -33.00
CA GLU A 363 29.98 15.19 -33.31
C GLU A 363 29.90 13.81 -33.98
N SER A 364 29.07 12.90 -33.46
CA SER A 364 28.75 11.63 -34.12
C SER A 364 28.03 11.81 -35.46
N ALA A 365 27.10 12.77 -35.58
CA ALA A 365 26.50 13.12 -36.87
C ALA A 365 27.54 13.60 -37.90
N LYS A 366 28.56 14.37 -37.48
CA LYS A 366 29.69 14.79 -38.34
C LYS A 366 30.57 13.62 -38.76
N THR A 367 30.95 12.72 -37.85
CA THR A 367 31.79 11.55 -38.21
C THR A 367 31.05 10.59 -39.13
N ILE A 368 29.75 10.34 -38.88
CA ILE A 368 28.90 9.55 -39.77
C ILE A 368 28.77 10.22 -41.16
N ALA A 369 28.64 11.54 -41.23
CA ALA A 369 28.62 12.27 -42.50
C ALA A 369 29.95 12.14 -43.26
N ALA A 370 31.09 12.29 -42.57
CA ALA A 370 32.41 12.12 -43.16
C ALA A 370 32.66 10.69 -43.68
N GLN A 371 32.26 9.68 -42.90
CA GLN A 371 32.35 8.27 -43.32
C GLN A 371 31.46 7.97 -44.54
N ARG A 372 30.25 8.52 -44.60
CA ARG A 372 29.35 8.38 -45.77
C ARG A 372 29.94 9.03 -47.03
N GLU A 373 30.55 10.19 -46.89
CA GLU A 373 31.24 10.88 -47.99
C GLU A 373 32.50 10.13 -48.44
N GLU A 374 33.28 9.59 -47.52
CA GLU A 374 34.42 8.73 -47.88
C GLU A 374 33.96 7.47 -48.64
N LEU A 375 32.88 6.83 -48.19
CA LEU A 375 32.27 5.69 -48.89
C LEU A 375 31.73 6.07 -50.28
N ARG A 376 31.22 7.29 -50.47
CA ARG A 376 30.84 7.82 -51.80
C ARG A 376 32.07 7.92 -52.70
N ILE A 377 33.13 8.58 -52.25
CA ILE A 377 34.38 8.76 -52.99
C ILE A 377 35.06 7.42 -53.31
N ARG A 378 35.05 6.45 -52.37
CA ARG A 378 35.56 5.09 -52.63
C ARG A 378 34.76 4.40 -53.74
N ARG A 379 33.42 4.46 -53.71
CA ARG A 379 32.56 3.87 -54.77
C ARG A 379 32.81 4.50 -56.13
N GLU A 380 32.92 5.83 -56.19
CA GLU A 380 33.23 6.54 -57.44
C GLU A 380 34.59 6.14 -58.02
N LYS A 381 35.63 6.01 -57.18
CA LYS A 381 36.93 5.47 -57.60
C LYS A 381 36.85 4.01 -58.08
N HIS A 382 36.00 3.17 -57.48
CA HIS A 382 35.77 1.81 -57.98
C HIS A 382 35.07 1.79 -59.34
N TYR A 383 34.10 2.68 -59.59
CA TYR A 383 33.48 2.81 -60.91
C TYR A 383 34.47 3.36 -61.97
N GLU A 384 35.29 4.37 -61.64
CA GLU A 384 36.37 4.83 -62.52
C GLU A 384 37.36 3.70 -62.87
N MET A 385 37.72 2.86 -61.89
CA MET A 385 38.61 1.71 -62.14
C MET A 385 37.93 0.65 -63.01
N LEU A 386 36.63 0.39 -62.81
CA LEU A 386 35.87 -0.54 -63.63
C LEU A 386 35.77 -0.06 -65.10
N GLU A 387 35.53 1.23 -65.32
CA GLU A 387 35.55 1.86 -66.65
C GLU A 387 36.94 1.78 -67.31
N ARG A 388 38.02 1.98 -66.54
CA ARG A 388 39.41 1.81 -67.02
C ARG A 388 39.74 0.36 -67.37
N VAL A 389 39.19 -0.62 -66.63
CA VAL A 389 39.34 -2.05 -66.94
C VAL A 389 38.53 -2.40 -68.19
N GLN A 390 37.26 -2.02 -68.28
CA GLN A 390 36.42 -2.28 -69.46
C GLN A 390 37.03 -1.67 -70.73
N THR A 391 37.45 -0.40 -70.68
CA THR A 391 38.13 0.26 -71.81
C THR A 391 39.57 -0.23 -72.06
N ALA A 392 40.10 -1.12 -71.22
CA ALA A 392 41.31 -1.90 -71.51
C ALA A 392 40.96 -3.26 -72.14
N GLU A 393 39.94 -3.97 -71.65
CA GLU A 393 39.40 -5.17 -72.27
C GLU A 393 38.96 -4.93 -73.71
N ASP A 394 38.24 -3.84 -73.99
CA ASP A 394 37.78 -3.51 -75.35
C ASP A 394 38.95 -3.18 -76.29
N LYS A 395 40.07 -2.68 -75.77
CA LYS A 395 41.32 -2.50 -76.54
C LYS A 395 42.05 -3.82 -76.76
N VAL A 396 42.00 -4.75 -75.81
CA VAL A 396 42.54 -6.10 -75.99
C VAL A 396 41.74 -6.85 -77.05
N ARG A 397 40.40 -6.84 -76.97
CA ARG A 397 39.51 -7.42 -78.00
C ARG A 397 39.83 -6.88 -79.40
N ALA A 398 39.90 -5.55 -79.56
CA ALA A 398 40.26 -4.93 -80.84
C ALA A 398 41.69 -5.26 -81.32
N ALA A 399 42.63 -5.53 -80.41
CA ALA A 399 43.96 -6.00 -80.76
C ALA A 399 43.98 -7.49 -81.13
N GLU A 400 43.18 -8.33 -80.48
CA GLU A 400 42.97 -9.74 -80.81
C GLU A 400 42.32 -9.87 -82.20
N ASP A 401 41.27 -9.11 -82.49
CA ASP A 401 40.63 -9.01 -83.81
C ASP A 401 41.66 -8.61 -84.90
N SER A 402 42.50 -7.60 -84.62
CA SER A 402 43.55 -7.16 -85.55
C SER A 402 44.67 -8.18 -85.73
N VAL A 403 44.99 -8.99 -84.71
CA VAL A 403 45.97 -10.08 -84.80
C VAL A 403 45.39 -11.25 -85.59
N ASP A 404 44.11 -11.55 -85.44
CA ASP A 404 43.43 -12.59 -86.22
C ASP A 404 43.20 -12.19 -87.68
N GLU A 405 42.99 -10.91 -87.98
CA GLU A 405 43.00 -10.42 -89.38
C GLU A 405 44.40 -10.54 -89.99
N ALA A 406 45.45 -10.09 -89.29
CA ALA A 406 46.83 -10.25 -89.76
C ALA A 406 47.24 -11.74 -89.91
N ARG A 407 46.65 -12.66 -89.13
CA ARG A 407 46.80 -14.12 -89.32
C ARG A 407 46.11 -14.63 -90.57
N ARG A 408 44.95 -14.08 -90.96
CA ARG A 408 44.25 -14.40 -92.22
C ARG A 408 45.09 -13.91 -93.41
N GLU A 409 45.49 -12.64 -93.41
CA GLU A 409 46.38 -12.07 -94.44
C GLU A 409 47.67 -12.89 -94.61
N MET A 410 48.32 -13.26 -93.49
CA MET A 410 49.53 -14.11 -93.53
C MET A 410 49.26 -15.52 -94.07
N ALA A 411 48.11 -16.13 -93.76
CA ALA A 411 47.75 -17.44 -94.31
C ALA A 411 47.48 -17.37 -95.82
N ASP A 412 46.82 -16.31 -96.28
CA ASP A 412 46.57 -16.07 -97.71
C ASP A 412 47.88 -15.81 -98.46
N PHE A 413 48.78 -14.98 -97.92
CA PHE A 413 50.13 -14.78 -98.49
C PHE A 413 50.96 -16.07 -98.48
N GLU A 414 50.84 -16.93 -97.46
CA GLU A 414 51.51 -18.23 -97.47
C GLU A 414 50.92 -19.18 -98.52
N ALA A 415 49.61 -19.15 -98.77
CA ALA A 415 48.96 -19.90 -99.84
C ALA A 415 49.39 -19.41 -101.23
N GLU A 416 49.36 -18.09 -101.49
CA GLU A 416 49.88 -17.50 -102.74
C GLU A 416 51.35 -17.86 -102.96
N ARG A 417 52.18 -17.77 -101.91
CA ARG A 417 53.60 -18.15 -101.97
C ARG A 417 53.78 -19.63 -102.31
N LEU A 418 52.95 -20.53 -101.77
CA LEU A 418 52.98 -21.96 -102.08
C LEU A 418 52.54 -22.23 -103.52
N GLU A 419 51.51 -21.54 -104.03
CA GLU A 419 51.15 -21.58 -105.45
C GLU A 419 52.29 -21.09 -106.35
N LEU A 420 52.92 -19.97 -106.04
CA LEU A 420 54.04 -19.43 -106.81
C LEU A 420 55.25 -20.39 -106.77
N GLN A 421 55.53 -21.04 -105.63
CA GLN A 421 56.55 -22.08 -105.54
C GLN A 421 56.20 -23.32 -106.38
N ALA A 422 54.93 -23.75 -106.39
CA ALA A 422 54.47 -24.85 -107.24
C ALA A 422 54.65 -24.50 -108.73
N ARG A 423 54.22 -23.32 -109.17
CA ARG A 423 54.41 -22.81 -110.54
C ARG A 423 55.90 -22.73 -110.93
N VAL A 424 56.79 -22.32 -110.02
CA VAL A 424 58.25 -22.32 -110.25
C VAL A 424 58.81 -23.75 -110.36
N VAL A 425 58.32 -24.71 -109.57
CA VAL A 425 58.71 -26.13 -109.68
C VAL A 425 58.21 -26.73 -110.99
N GLU A 426 57.02 -26.36 -111.46
CA GLU A 426 56.53 -26.75 -112.79
C GLU A 426 57.38 -26.16 -113.91
N ILE A 427 57.66 -24.85 -113.89
CA ILE A 427 58.54 -24.20 -114.87
C ILE A 427 59.92 -24.87 -114.93
N ARG A 428 60.49 -25.24 -113.78
CA ARG A 428 61.74 -26.03 -113.72
C ARG A 428 61.57 -27.40 -114.37
N ARG A 429 60.55 -28.18 -114.02
CA ARG A 429 60.28 -29.49 -114.67
C ARG A 429 60.09 -29.36 -116.19
N TRP A 430 59.46 -28.30 -116.67
CA TRP A 430 59.35 -28.01 -118.11
C TRP A 430 60.70 -27.66 -118.74
N ALA A 431 61.56 -26.90 -118.05
CA ALA A 431 62.93 -26.61 -118.47
C ALA A 431 63.80 -27.88 -118.49
N ASP A 432 63.86 -28.64 -117.38
CA ASP A 432 64.59 -29.89 -117.25
C ASP A 432 64.19 -30.90 -118.34
N SER A 433 62.88 -31.02 -118.61
CA SER A 433 62.33 -31.88 -119.68
C SER A 433 62.76 -31.40 -121.07
N ARG A 434 62.78 -30.08 -121.31
CA ARG A 434 63.23 -29.49 -122.57
C ARG A 434 64.75 -29.59 -122.76
N GLU A 435 65.54 -29.46 -121.71
CA GLU A 435 66.98 -29.69 -121.72
C GLU A 435 67.29 -31.17 -121.96
N ALA A 436 66.56 -32.09 -121.34
CA ALA A 436 66.67 -33.52 -121.61
C ALA A 436 66.27 -33.87 -123.07
N GLN A 437 65.28 -33.18 -123.65
CA GLN A 437 64.94 -33.31 -125.08
C GLN A 437 66.05 -32.76 -125.98
N HIS A 438 66.62 -31.58 -125.68
CA HIS A 438 67.76 -31.04 -126.42
C HIS A 438 68.99 -31.93 -126.31
N HIS A 439 69.28 -32.49 -125.14
CA HIS A 439 70.38 -33.45 -124.95
C HIS A 439 70.17 -34.73 -125.77
N LYS A 440 68.94 -35.26 -125.85
CA LYS A 440 68.63 -36.39 -126.75
C LYS A 440 68.87 -36.05 -128.22
N VAL A 441 68.32 -34.92 -128.70
CA VAL A 441 68.55 -34.46 -130.09
C VAL A 441 70.04 -34.25 -130.38
N LEU A 442 70.83 -33.80 -129.40
CA LEU A 442 72.28 -33.70 -129.53
C LEU A 442 72.96 -35.08 -129.56
N THR A 443 72.60 -36.03 -128.68
CA THR A 443 73.18 -37.39 -128.71
C THR A 443 72.82 -38.13 -130.00
N ASP A 444 71.60 -37.96 -130.50
CA ASP A 444 71.12 -38.58 -131.74
C ASP A 444 71.86 -37.98 -132.96
N ALA A 445 72.08 -36.66 -132.96
CA ALA A 445 72.91 -35.98 -133.98
C ALA A 445 74.40 -36.36 -133.88
N HIS A 446 74.92 -36.62 -132.69
CA HIS A 446 76.28 -37.14 -132.51
C HIS A 446 76.40 -38.60 -133.01
N ALA A 447 75.45 -39.47 -132.67
CA ALA A 447 75.40 -40.84 -133.16
C ALA A 447 75.34 -40.88 -134.70
N SER A 448 74.40 -40.14 -135.32
CA SER A 448 74.29 -40.05 -136.77
C SER A 448 75.55 -39.47 -137.45
N ARG A 449 76.24 -38.53 -136.78
CA ARG A 449 77.54 -38.01 -137.25
C ARG A 449 78.66 -39.06 -137.20
N ASP A 450 78.67 -39.92 -136.18
CA ASP A 450 79.68 -40.97 -136.02
C ASP A 450 79.37 -42.20 -136.89
N GLU A 451 78.10 -42.50 -137.16
CA GLU A 451 77.67 -43.39 -138.24
C GLU A 451 78.15 -42.88 -139.62
N ALA A 452 77.95 -41.59 -139.92
CA ALA A 452 78.42 -40.98 -141.15
C ALA A 452 79.95 -40.99 -141.28
N ARG A 453 80.69 -40.89 -140.16
CA ARG A 453 82.15 -41.06 -140.11
C ARG A 453 82.56 -42.52 -140.35
N ALA A 454 81.85 -43.50 -139.78
CA ALA A 454 82.11 -44.91 -140.02
C ALA A 454 81.89 -45.26 -141.50
N LEU A 455 80.77 -44.82 -142.08
CA LEU A 455 80.48 -44.96 -143.51
C LEU A 455 81.55 -44.29 -144.39
N ALA A 456 82.03 -43.09 -144.03
CA ALA A 456 83.12 -42.44 -144.76
C ALA A 456 84.44 -43.25 -144.69
N ALA A 457 84.80 -43.75 -143.50
CA ALA A 457 86.00 -44.58 -143.31
C ALA A 457 85.91 -45.93 -144.05
N ASP A 458 84.73 -46.53 -144.14
CA ASP A 458 84.51 -47.76 -144.91
C ASP A 458 84.50 -47.51 -146.43
N LEU A 459 84.01 -46.35 -146.89
CA LEU A 459 84.17 -45.92 -148.28
C LEU A 459 85.64 -45.63 -148.63
N GLU A 460 86.45 -45.10 -147.70
CA GLU A 460 87.90 -44.96 -147.90
C GLU A 460 88.60 -46.33 -147.99
N LYS A 461 88.23 -47.31 -147.15
CA LYS A 461 88.73 -48.70 -147.26
C LYS A 461 88.33 -49.34 -148.59
N GLN A 462 87.08 -49.18 -149.04
CA GLN A 462 86.61 -49.69 -150.33
C GLN A 462 87.36 -49.04 -151.50
N ARG A 463 87.60 -47.73 -151.43
CA ARG A 463 88.41 -46.99 -152.41
C ARG A 463 89.85 -47.50 -152.45
N ALA A 464 90.47 -47.75 -151.30
CA ALA A 464 91.81 -48.33 -151.21
C ALA A 464 91.89 -49.75 -151.81
N ALA A 465 90.90 -50.60 -151.52
CA ALA A 465 90.79 -51.94 -152.09
C ALA A 465 90.63 -51.92 -153.62
N LEU A 466 89.79 -51.04 -154.15
CA LEU A 466 89.61 -50.86 -155.61
C LEU A 466 90.89 -50.34 -156.28
N THR A 467 91.68 -49.50 -155.62
CA THR A 467 93.00 -49.07 -156.16
C THR A 467 94.05 -50.19 -156.18
N LEU A 468 94.00 -51.17 -155.26
CA LEU A 468 94.83 -52.38 -155.38
C LEU A 468 94.37 -53.27 -156.55
N GLN A 469 93.08 -53.53 -156.65
CA GLN A 469 92.51 -54.41 -157.69
C GLN A 469 92.80 -53.89 -159.11
N LEU A 470 92.90 -52.57 -159.31
CA LEU A 470 93.29 -51.97 -160.58
C LEU A 470 94.79 -52.09 -160.93
N HIS A 471 95.67 -52.38 -159.96
CA HIS A 471 97.07 -52.72 -160.25
C HIS A 471 97.22 -54.21 -160.54
N GLU A 472 96.59 -55.08 -159.74
CA GLU A 472 96.75 -56.53 -159.82
C GLU A 472 96.15 -57.15 -161.10
N MET A 473 95.05 -56.59 -161.64
CA MET A 473 94.44 -57.08 -162.89
C MET A 473 95.26 -56.83 -164.18
N SER A 474 96.39 -56.13 -164.11
CA SER A 474 97.32 -56.00 -165.25
C SER A 474 98.31 -57.17 -165.37
N GLY A 475 98.44 -58.00 -164.31
CA GLY A 475 99.52 -58.98 -164.09
C GLY A 475 99.29 -60.41 -164.59
N THR A 476 98.70 -60.59 -165.77
CA THR A 476 98.82 -61.81 -166.62
C THR A 476 98.59 -63.23 -166.02
N VAL A 477 97.59 -63.93 -166.59
CA VAL A 477 97.71 -65.30 -167.15
C VAL A 477 97.73 -66.54 -166.21
N LEU A 478 96.73 -67.42 -166.45
CA LEU A 478 96.63 -68.88 -166.17
C LEU A 478 96.38 -69.42 -164.73
N LYS A 479 95.30 -70.24 -164.63
CA LYS A 479 95.02 -71.31 -163.63
C LYS A 479 94.79 -70.81 -162.18
N ALA A 480 93.61 -70.35 -161.76
CA ALA A 480 92.23 -70.88 -161.84
C ALA A 480 91.87 -71.96 -160.80
N VAL A 481 90.66 -71.80 -160.22
CA VAL A 481 89.82 -72.78 -159.48
C VAL A 481 90.23 -73.18 -158.04
N ASP A 482 89.56 -72.51 -157.11
CA ASP A 482 88.81 -73.03 -155.94
C ASP A 482 89.39 -74.14 -155.03
N LYS A 483 89.48 -73.84 -153.72
CA LYS A 483 88.39 -74.19 -152.77
C LYS A 483 88.51 -73.57 -151.35
N GLN A 484 87.37 -73.05 -150.89
CA GLN A 484 86.68 -73.17 -149.57
C GLN A 484 87.39 -73.75 -148.32
N ARG A 485 86.98 -73.45 -147.06
CA ARG A 485 86.09 -72.41 -146.42
C ARG A 485 85.96 -72.69 -144.88
N GLY A 486 85.82 -71.66 -144.03
CA GLY A 486 85.44 -71.76 -142.59
C GLY A 486 86.62 -72.01 -141.62
N ALA A 487 86.53 -72.00 -140.27
CA ALA A 487 85.52 -71.60 -139.25
C ALA A 487 86.22 -71.67 -137.84
N ILE A 488 85.69 -71.44 -136.60
CA ILE A 488 84.39 -71.05 -135.99
C ILE A 488 84.60 -70.65 -134.48
N ASP A 489 83.73 -69.80 -133.87
CA ASP A 489 83.36 -69.63 -132.40
C ASP A 489 84.48 -69.45 -131.28
N GLU A 490 84.31 -69.10 -129.97
CA GLU A 490 83.21 -68.55 -129.09
C GLU A 490 83.74 -67.96 -127.70
N ALA A 491 82.82 -67.46 -126.83
CA ALA A 491 82.76 -67.58 -125.33
C ALA A 491 83.16 -66.49 -124.26
N SER A 492 82.16 -66.06 -123.43
CA SER A 492 82.15 -65.83 -121.93
C SER A 492 82.96 -64.69 -121.22
N GLN A 493 82.77 -64.26 -119.93
CA GLN A 493 81.65 -64.04 -118.94
C GLN A 493 82.17 -63.30 -117.64
N VAL A 494 81.29 -62.92 -116.65
CA VAL A 494 81.44 -62.95 -115.14
C VAL A 494 81.60 -61.65 -114.24
N LYS A 495 80.71 -61.54 -113.19
CA LYS A 495 80.80 -60.95 -111.79
C LYS A 495 80.29 -59.55 -111.33
N HIS A 496 80.09 -59.44 -109.99
CA HIS A 496 79.41 -58.41 -109.15
C HIS A 496 80.25 -57.92 -107.94
N ALA A 497 79.89 -56.79 -107.29
CA ALA A 497 79.67 -56.66 -105.81
C ALA A 497 79.33 -55.22 -105.32
N LEU A 498 78.40 -55.07 -104.35
CA LEU A 498 78.54 -54.34 -103.05
C LEU A 498 77.19 -54.03 -102.34
N SER A 499 77.22 -53.71 -101.04
CA SER A 499 76.06 -53.56 -100.14
C SER A 499 76.28 -52.53 -99.02
N GLY A 500 75.19 -52.07 -98.38
CA GLY A 500 75.24 -51.30 -97.12
C GLY A 500 73.96 -50.52 -96.80
N LYS A 501 73.14 -50.97 -95.82
CA LYS A 501 71.91 -50.29 -95.36
C LYS A 501 71.43 -50.61 -93.93
N GLU A 502 72.20 -51.35 -93.11
CA GLU A 502 71.67 -51.97 -91.88
C GLU A 502 71.94 -51.23 -90.55
N LEU A 503 72.71 -50.13 -90.55
CA LEU A 503 73.12 -49.44 -89.31
C LEU A 503 72.17 -48.32 -88.84
N GLU A 504 71.30 -47.80 -89.70
CA GLU A 504 70.53 -46.58 -89.43
C GLU A 504 69.26 -46.82 -88.58
N LEU A 505 68.68 -48.03 -88.62
CA LEU A 505 67.39 -48.32 -88.01
C LEU A 505 67.43 -48.51 -86.47
N GLU A 506 68.54 -49.01 -85.92
CA GLU A 506 68.67 -49.19 -84.46
C GLU A 506 68.71 -47.88 -83.68
N GLN A 507 69.26 -46.81 -84.28
CA GLN A 507 69.47 -45.54 -83.57
C GLN A 507 68.17 -44.73 -83.39
N MET A 508 67.20 -44.90 -84.30
CA MET A 508 65.86 -44.31 -84.18
C MET A 508 65.07 -44.91 -83.02
N HIS A 509 65.05 -46.25 -82.89
CA HIS A 509 64.30 -46.95 -81.84
C HIS A 509 64.73 -46.52 -80.42
N LYS A 510 66.04 -46.34 -80.19
CA LYS A 510 66.60 -45.95 -78.88
C LYS A 510 66.32 -44.47 -78.51
N ARG A 511 65.79 -43.65 -79.42
CA ARG A 511 65.35 -42.26 -79.15
C ARG A 511 63.88 -42.19 -78.75
N MET A 512 62.96 -42.77 -79.55
CA MET A 512 61.52 -42.82 -79.24
C MET A 512 61.22 -43.36 -77.82
N VAL A 513 61.90 -44.45 -77.41
CA VAL A 513 61.69 -45.06 -76.09
C VAL A 513 62.09 -44.14 -74.93
N LYS A 514 63.01 -43.18 -75.13
CA LYS A 514 63.37 -42.20 -74.10
C LYS A 514 62.37 -41.04 -74.03
N GLU A 515 61.85 -40.59 -75.17
CA GLU A 515 60.86 -39.51 -75.25
C GLU A 515 59.51 -39.94 -74.68
N GLY A 516 59.05 -41.17 -75.01
CA GLY A 516 57.84 -41.76 -74.41
C GLY A 516 57.91 -41.88 -72.89
N ASN A 517 59.06 -42.30 -72.33
CA ASN A 517 59.27 -42.35 -70.88
C ASN A 517 59.32 -40.96 -70.22
N LEU A 518 59.79 -39.93 -70.93
CA LEU A 518 59.78 -38.54 -70.44
C LEU A 518 58.37 -37.94 -70.46
N GLN A 519 57.58 -38.19 -71.50
CA GLN A 519 56.18 -37.79 -71.54
C GLN A 519 55.33 -38.53 -70.49
N GLY A 520 55.56 -39.84 -70.31
CA GLY A 520 54.89 -40.63 -69.27
C GLY A 520 55.14 -40.10 -67.85
N LYS A 521 56.40 -39.75 -67.51
CA LYS A 521 56.72 -39.13 -66.22
C LYS A 521 56.11 -37.73 -66.05
N ARG A 522 56.00 -36.93 -67.12
CA ARG A 522 55.31 -35.63 -67.08
C ARG A 522 53.80 -35.77 -66.89
N ARG A 523 53.16 -36.75 -67.53
CA ARG A 523 51.73 -37.07 -67.30
C ARG A 523 51.49 -37.56 -65.89
N MET A 524 52.23 -38.56 -65.41
CA MET A 524 52.12 -39.05 -64.03
C MET A 524 52.30 -37.92 -63.00
N LYS A 525 53.26 -37.01 -63.22
CA LYS A 525 53.45 -35.85 -62.33
C LYS A 525 52.23 -34.92 -62.37
N ALA A 526 51.73 -34.55 -63.55
CA ALA A 526 50.55 -33.70 -63.68
C ALA A 526 49.26 -34.35 -63.13
N GLU A 527 49.10 -35.66 -63.28
CA GLU A 527 47.99 -36.44 -62.71
C GLU A 527 48.07 -36.52 -61.17
N LEU A 528 49.27 -36.60 -60.60
CA LEU A 528 49.48 -36.49 -59.15
C LEU A 528 49.20 -35.08 -58.64
N GLU A 529 49.72 -34.04 -59.31
CA GLU A 529 49.46 -32.64 -58.97
C GLU A 529 47.95 -32.32 -59.07
N GLN A 530 47.27 -32.81 -60.11
CA GLN A 530 45.81 -32.70 -60.26
C GLN A 530 45.06 -33.42 -59.14
N ARG A 531 45.49 -34.61 -58.70
CA ARG A 531 44.89 -35.30 -57.55
C ARG A 531 45.07 -34.49 -56.27
N THR A 532 46.29 -34.05 -55.96
CA THR A 532 46.51 -33.23 -54.74
C THR A 532 45.71 -31.92 -54.74
N LEU A 533 45.45 -31.32 -55.91
CA LEU A 533 44.58 -30.15 -56.02
C LEU A 533 43.09 -30.50 -55.87
N LEU A 534 42.64 -31.68 -56.31
CA LEU A 534 41.28 -32.17 -56.05
C LEU A 534 41.08 -32.52 -54.57
N ASP A 535 42.04 -33.21 -53.96
CA ASP A 535 42.05 -33.55 -52.53
C ASP A 535 41.99 -32.27 -51.67
N GLN A 536 42.78 -31.25 -52.02
CA GLN A 536 42.73 -29.92 -51.39
C GLN A 536 41.39 -29.19 -51.62
N LEU A 537 40.78 -29.30 -52.80
CA LEU A 537 39.46 -28.72 -53.07
C LEU A 537 38.34 -29.45 -52.33
N GLU A 538 38.47 -30.75 -52.07
CA GLU A 538 37.52 -31.51 -51.26
C GLU A 538 37.70 -31.22 -49.77
N GLN A 539 38.93 -31.10 -49.27
CA GLN A 539 39.21 -30.64 -47.91
C GLN A 539 38.65 -29.22 -47.69
N LEU A 540 38.96 -28.25 -48.56
CA LEU A 540 38.43 -26.89 -48.47
C LEU A 540 36.90 -26.84 -48.54
N ARG A 541 36.25 -27.77 -49.28
CA ARG A 541 34.78 -27.90 -49.27
C ARG A 541 34.26 -28.41 -47.94
N GLN A 542 34.90 -29.41 -47.33
CA GLN A 542 34.53 -29.93 -46.01
C GLN A 542 34.71 -28.86 -44.93
N GLU A 543 35.80 -28.11 -44.95
CA GLU A 543 36.06 -26.99 -44.04
C GLU A 543 35.03 -25.86 -44.19
N ASN A 544 34.70 -25.45 -45.42
CA ASN A 544 33.65 -24.45 -45.67
C ASN A 544 32.26 -24.94 -45.23
N LEU A 545 31.97 -26.24 -45.38
CA LEU A 545 30.68 -26.82 -44.97
C LEU A 545 30.58 -26.91 -43.44
N ALA A 546 31.64 -27.32 -42.75
CA ALA A 546 31.71 -27.29 -41.29
C ALA A 546 31.61 -25.86 -40.73
N LEU A 547 32.23 -24.87 -41.38
CA LEU A 547 32.07 -23.45 -41.03
C LEU A 547 30.64 -22.94 -41.26
N ALA A 548 29.96 -23.41 -42.31
CA ALA A 548 28.55 -23.09 -42.55
C ALA A 548 27.63 -23.72 -41.48
N GLU A 549 27.88 -24.95 -41.05
CA GLU A 549 27.15 -25.60 -39.97
C GLU A 549 27.39 -24.92 -38.61
N ALA A 550 28.65 -24.57 -38.30
CA ALA A 550 29.00 -23.83 -37.08
C ALA A 550 28.38 -22.43 -37.04
N THR A 551 28.39 -21.69 -38.16
CA THR A 551 27.76 -20.36 -38.22
C THR A 551 26.23 -20.42 -38.14
N ASN A 552 25.60 -21.45 -38.72
CA ASN A 552 24.16 -21.70 -38.54
C ASN A 552 23.81 -22.06 -37.08
N SER A 553 24.61 -22.90 -36.42
CA SER A 553 24.44 -23.24 -34.99
C SER A 553 24.54 -22.00 -34.11
N ASN A 554 25.56 -21.16 -34.33
CA ASN A 554 25.73 -19.90 -33.61
C ASN A 554 24.57 -18.92 -33.87
N PHE A 555 24.07 -18.84 -35.10
CA PHE A 555 22.88 -18.03 -35.44
C PHE A 555 21.62 -18.55 -34.74
N GLU A 556 21.41 -19.87 -34.66
CA GLU A 556 20.32 -20.45 -33.88
C GLU A 556 20.43 -20.14 -32.38
N GLN A 557 21.63 -20.21 -31.80
CA GLN A 557 21.86 -19.86 -30.39
C GLN A 557 21.57 -18.38 -30.13
N GLN A 558 22.06 -17.46 -30.98
CA GLN A 558 21.75 -16.03 -30.90
C GLN A 558 20.25 -15.74 -31.12
N SER A 559 19.59 -16.49 -32.00
CA SER A 559 18.13 -16.41 -32.19
C SER A 559 17.36 -16.84 -30.93
N LYS A 560 17.79 -17.93 -30.27
CA LYS A 560 17.21 -18.40 -28.99
C LYS A 560 17.46 -17.39 -27.85
N GLN A 561 18.66 -16.82 -27.75
CA GLN A 561 19.01 -15.78 -26.77
C GLN A 561 18.22 -14.48 -26.99
N THR A 562 18.16 -13.97 -28.22
CA THR A 562 17.38 -12.75 -28.53
C THR A 562 15.88 -12.95 -28.33
N ALA A 563 15.33 -14.14 -28.62
CA ALA A 563 13.95 -14.48 -28.28
C ALA A 563 13.71 -14.56 -26.76
N ALA A 564 14.68 -15.03 -25.97
CA ALA A 564 14.59 -15.02 -24.51
C ALA A 564 14.62 -13.60 -23.93
N LEU A 565 15.55 -12.75 -24.40
CA LEU A 565 15.62 -11.34 -24.04
C LEU A 565 14.34 -10.58 -24.41
N GLN A 566 13.78 -10.80 -25.60
CA GLN A 566 12.49 -10.21 -25.99
C GLN A 566 11.32 -10.64 -25.08
N ARG A 567 11.32 -11.87 -24.55
CA ARG A 567 10.33 -12.31 -23.55
C ARG A 567 10.55 -11.60 -22.20
N GLN A 568 11.80 -11.45 -21.77
CA GLN A 568 12.14 -10.71 -20.55
C GLN A 568 11.72 -9.24 -20.64
N CYS A 569 12.01 -8.55 -21.76
CA CYS A 569 11.57 -7.18 -21.99
C CYS A 569 10.04 -7.06 -21.92
N ARG A 570 9.29 -7.93 -22.61
CA ARG A 570 7.80 -7.91 -22.56
C ARG A 570 7.24 -8.18 -21.16
N ASN A 571 7.89 -9.05 -20.38
CA ASN A 571 7.49 -9.31 -19.00
C ASN A 571 7.74 -8.08 -18.10
N LEU A 572 8.87 -7.39 -18.28
CA LEU A 572 9.19 -6.15 -17.56
C LEU A 572 8.26 -4.98 -17.99
N GLU A 573 7.95 -4.86 -19.28
CA GLU A 573 6.95 -3.91 -19.80
C GLU A 573 5.55 -4.16 -19.19
N ALA A 574 5.13 -5.44 -19.08
CA ALA A 574 3.87 -5.81 -18.45
C ALA A 574 3.85 -5.48 -16.94
N GLN A 575 4.92 -5.83 -16.20
CA GLN A 575 5.06 -5.50 -14.78
C GLN A 575 5.08 -3.98 -14.53
N LEU A 576 5.78 -3.21 -15.37
CA LEU A 576 5.78 -1.75 -15.29
C LEU A 576 4.38 -1.18 -15.54
N ALA A 577 3.66 -1.69 -16.54
CA ALA A 577 2.30 -1.27 -16.87
C ALA A 577 1.26 -1.72 -15.81
N GLU A 578 1.53 -2.73 -15.01
CA GLU A 578 0.70 -3.10 -13.86
C GLU A 578 1.01 -2.20 -12.65
N ALA A 579 2.29 -1.93 -12.39
CA ALA A 579 2.73 -1.04 -11.32
C ALA A 579 2.22 0.40 -11.50
N THR A 580 2.25 0.95 -12.73
CA THR A 580 1.71 2.30 -13.00
C THR A 580 0.20 2.36 -12.77
N ARG A 581 -0.59 1.40 -13.28
CA ARG A 581 -2.04 1.32 -13.03
C ARG A 581 -2.35 1.21 -11.53
N ALA A 582 -1.58 0.42 -10.78
CA ALA A 582 -1.73 0.30 -9.33
C ALA A 582 -1.40 1.61 -8.60
N GLN A 583 -0.41 2.38 -9.06
CA GLN A 583 -0.07 3.69 -8.51
C GLN A 583 -1.14 4.75 -8.86
N GLU A 584 -1.64 4.77 -10.09
CA GLU A 584 -2.73 5.64 -10.53
C GLU A 584 -4.01 5.39 -9.72
N ALA A 585 -4.39 4.14 -9.50
CA ALA A 585 -5.54 3.76 -8.67
C ALA A 585 -5.37 4.22 -7.20
N ARG A 586 -4.16 4.12 -6.63
CA ARG A 586 -3.85 4.64 -5.28
C ARG A 586 -3.97 6.16 -5.22
N LEU A 587 -3.42 6.87 -6.21
CA LEU A 587 -3.49 8.33 -6.29
C LEU A 587 -4.93 8.83 -6.48
N ALA A 588 -5.73 8.16 -7.31
CA ALA A 588 -7.16 8.47 -7.47
C ALA A 588 -7.94 8.31 -6.15
N GLY A 589 -7.68 7.25 -5.39
CA GLY A 589 -8.28 7.04 -4.06
C GLY A 589 -7.88 8.13 -3.04
N VAL A 590 -6.61 8.54 -3.04
CA VAL A 590 -6.12 9.64 -2.17
C VAL A 590 -6.74 10.99 -2.57
N LEU A 591 -6.86 11.27 -3.86
CA LEU A 591 -7.50 12.50 -4.34
C LEU A 591 -8.99 12.54 -3.95
N ALA A 592 -9.73 11.45 -4.14
CA ALA A 592 -11.14 11.37 -3.73
C ALA A 592 -11.32 11.52 -2.21
N TYR A 593 -10.41 10.96 -1.40
CA TYR A 593 -10.37 11.17 0.05
C TYR A 593 -10.14 12.64 0.43
N VAL A 594 -9.21 13.32 -0.26
CA VAL A 594 -8.91 14.75 -0.03
C VAL A 594 -10.09 15.62 -0.46
N GLU A 595 -10.72 15.37 -1.60
CA GLU A 595 -11.92 16.09 -2.04
C GLU A 595 -13.10 15.91 -1.08
N ALA A 596 -13.36 14.68 -0.62
CA ALA A 596 -14.39 14.40 0.37
C ALA A 596 -14.12 15.14 1.71
N ALA A 597 -12.88 15.10 2.21
CA ALA A 597 -12.49 15.80 3.44
C ALA A 597 -12.60 17.34 3.31
N LEU A 598 -12.30 17.89 2.13
CA LEU A 598 -12.46 19.32 1.84
C LEU A 598 -13.95 19.71 1.72
N LEU A 599 -14.79 18.87 1.11
CA LEU A 599 -16.25 19.09 1.01
C LEU A 599 -16.93 19.09 2.39
N VAL A 600 -16.61 18.12 3.25
CA VAL A 600 -17.09 18.06 4.64
C VAL A 600 -16.76 19.37 5.38
N ARG A 601 -15.51 19.87 5.23
CA ARG A 601 -15.04 21.09 5.88
C ARG A 601 -15.62 22.39 5.31
N ARG A 602 -16.21 22.35 4.11
CA ARG A 602 -16.73 23.54 3.40
C ARG A 602 -18.25 23.73 3.55
N ASN A 603 -18.99 22.65 3.83
CA ASN A 603 -20.46 22.65 3.89
C ASN A 603 -21.02 22.66 5.33
N ASN A 604 -20.22 23.02 6.34
CA ASN A 604 -20.59 23.05 7.77
C ASN A 604 -21.24 21.76 8.32
N GLY A 605 -20.99 20.61 7.69
CA GLY A 605 -21.44 19.28 8.15
C GLY A 605 -22.89 18.89 7.85
N HIS A 606 -23.72 19.76 7.26
CA HIS A 606 -25.15 19.49 7.09
C HIS A 606 -25.53 18.69 5.82
N HIS A 607 -24.72 18.81 4.75
CA HIS A 607 -25.00 18.09 3.50
C HIS A 607 -23.70 17.77 2.76
N LEU A 608 -23.36 16.48 2.67
CA LEU A 608 -22.26 15.98 1.85
C LEU A 608 -22.83 15.40 0.56
N CYS A 609 -22.87 16.23 -0.48
CA CYS A 609 -23.30 15.80 -1.81
C CYS A 609 -22.10 15.23 -2.58
N LEU A 610 -22.16 13.93 -2.88
CA LEU A 610 -21.24 13.19 -3.76
C LEU A 610 -21.98 12.65 -5.01
N ARG A 611 -23.09 13.30 -5.37
CA ARG A 611 -23.94 12.92 -6.50
C ARG A 611 -23.22 13.14 -7.82
N GLY A 612 -23.11 12.08 -8.62
CA GLY A 612 -22.36 12.14 -9.88
C GLY A 612 -20.86 12.41 -9.69
N CYS A 613 -20.30 12.22 -8.49
CA CYS A 613 -18.86 12.24 -8.23
C CYS A 613 -18.19 10.98 -8.82
N ARG A 614 -18.25 10.85 -10.14
CA ARG A 614 -17.60 9.79 -10.91
C ARG A 614 -16.08 9.85 -10.65
N ILE A 615 -15.62 8.98 -9.75
CA ILE A 615 -14.21 8.76 -9.38
C ILE A 615 -13.50 8.09 -10.57
N GLY A 616 -13.33 8.89 -11.62
CA GLY A 616 -13.21 8.39 -12.99
C GLY A 616 -13.91 9.29 -14.02
N SER A 617 -13.84 10.63 -13.85
CA SER A 617 -14.32 11.57 -14.89
C SER A 617 -13.39 11.63 -16.13
N SER A 618 -12.25 10.93 -16.09
CA SER A 618 -11.50 10.55 -17.29
C SER A 618 -12.14 9.31 -17.92
N ARG A 619 -12.42 9.36 -19.24
CA ARG A 619 -13.10 8.30 -20.02
C ARG A 619 -12.26 7.02 -20.24
N TYR A 620 -11.25 6.78 -19.39
CA TYR A 620 -10.24 5.73 -19.54
C TYR A 620 -10.03 4.87 -18.28
N VAL A 621 -10.79 5.10 -17.20
CA VAL A 621 -10.75 4.26 -16.00
C VAL A 621 -11.72 3.08 -16.18
N ASP A 622 -11.23 1.86 -16.01
CA ASP A 622 -12.03 0.64 -16.01
C ASP A 622 -13.12 0.71 -14.92
N PRO A 623 -14.41 0.39 -15.21
CA PRO A 623 -15.49 0.42 -14.22
C PRO A 623 -15.23 -0.44 -12.98
N GLN A 624 -14.44 -1.52 -13.06
CA GLN A 624 -14.02 -2.29 -11.88
C GLN A 624 -13.11 -1.48 -10.94
N THR A 625 -12.25 -0.63 -11.50
CA THR A 625 -11.34 0.24 -10.74
C THR A 625 -12.11 1.38 -10.09
N ALA A 626 -13.09 1.96 -10.80
CA ALA A 626 -14.00 2.97 -10.25
C ALA A 626 -14.80 2.41 -9.05
N ARG A 627 -15.42 1.23 -9.20
CA ARG A 627 -16.14 0.55 -8.10
C ARG A 627 -15.25 0.35 -6.86
N LYS A 628 -14.02 -0.15 -7.04
CA LYS A 628 -13.04 -0.31 -5.93
C LYS A 628 -12.67 1.01 -5.25
N ALA A 629 -12.60 2.11 -6.00
CA ALA A 629 -12.34 3.44 -5.46
C ALA A 629 -13.52 3.99 -4.64
N VAL A 630 -14.77 3.79 -5.07
CA VAL A 630 -15.94 4.20 -4.27
C VAL A 630 -16.04 3.35 -2.99
N THR A 631 -15.84 2.04 -3.07
CA THR A 631 -15.81 1.16 -1.87
C THR A 631 -14.75 1.59 -0.86
N SER A 632 -13.55 1.99 -1.32
CA SER A 632 -12.51 2.49 -0.40
C SER A 632 -12.88 3.85 0.20
N VAL A 633 -13.49 4.77 -0.56
CA VAL A 633 -14.02 6.03 -0.04
C VAL A 633 -15.10 5.79 1.02
N CYS A 634 -16.03 4.85 0.83
CA CYS A 634 -17.01 4.49 1.85
C CYS A 634 -16.35 4.00 3.16
N LYS A 635 -15.32 3.14 3.07
CA LYS A 635 -14.55 2.68 4.24
C LYS A 635 -13.83 3.84 4.96
N HIS A 636 -13.31 4.82 4.22
CA HIS A 636 -12.69 6.02 4.84
C HIS A 636 -13.72 6.98 5.44
N LEU A 637 -14.88 7.18 4.80
CA LEU A 637 -15.99 7.98 5.33
C LEU A 637 -16.51 7.41 6.66
N ALA A 638 -16.57 6.08 6.79
CA ALA A 638 -16.92 5.43 8.05
C ALA A 638 -15.95 5.74 9.20
N GLY A 639 -14.66 5.99 8.91
CA GLY A 639 -13.67 6.45 9.89
C GLY A 639 -13.67 7.96 10.14
N LEU A 640 -14.17 8.77 9.19
CA LEU A 640 -14.22 10.23 9.29
C LEU A 640 -15.49 10.75 9.97
N LEU A 641 -16.67 10.20 9.65
CA LEU A 641 -17.95 10.70 10.16
C LEU A 641 -18.05 10.73 11.70
N PRO A 642 -17.58 9.71 12.46
CA PRO A 642 -17.51 9.78 13.91
C PRO A 642 -16.65 10.94 14.43
N ARG A 643 -15.61 11.35 13.70
CA ARG A 643 -14.74 12.50 14.05
C ARG A 643 -15.39 13.84 13.71
N CYS A 644 -16.31 13.88 12.75
CA CYS A 644 -17.04 15.08 12.35
C CYS A 644 -18.27 15.35 13.23
N GLN A 645 -18.94 14.30 13.74
CA GLN A 645 -20.14 14.44 14.59
C GLN A 645 -19.83 14.87 16.03
N ALA A 646 -18.57 14.87 16.47
CA ALA A 646 -18.16 15.41 17.78
C ALA A 646 -18.38 16.93 17.95
N ALA A 647 -18.92 17.62 16.93
CA ALA A 647 -19.06 19.08 16.89
C ALA A 647 -20.51 19.61 16.72
N ASN A 648 -21.50 18.79 16.31
CA ASN A 648 -22.88 19.25 16.06
C ASN A 648 -23.90 18.09 16.03
N ASP A 649 -25.08 18.28 16.64
CA ASP A 649 -26.23 17.34 16.63
C ASP A 649 -27.01 17.27 15.28
N ALA A 650 -26.49 17.88 14.22
CA ALA A 650 -27.24 18.08 12.98
C ALA A 650 -27.33 16.81 12.12
N SER A 651 -28.48 16.61 11.47
CA SER A 651 -28.71 15.54 10.48
C SER A 651 -27.69 15.59 9.34
N VAL A 652 -27.18 14.44 8.91
CA VAL A 652 -26.16 14.33 7.85
C VAL A 652 -26.75 13.69 6.60
N THR A 653 -26.99 14.51 5.57
CA THR A 653 -27.38 14.01 4.25
C THR A 653 -26.15 13.65 3.41
N LEU A 654 -26.04 12.39 3.03
CA LEU A 654 -25.04 11.78 2.16
C LEU A 654 -25.70 11.44 0.82
N ASP A 655 -25.46 12.24 -0.21
CA ASP A 655 -25.97 11.95 -1.56
C ASP A 655 -24.93 11.15 -2.35
N LEU A 656 -25.25 9.89 -2.66
CA LEU A 656 -24.42 8.93 -3.37
C LEU A 656 -25.07 8.47 -4.70
N ALA A 657 -26.03 9.23 -5.25
CA ALA A 657 -26.69 8.87 -6.51
C ALA A 657 -25.78 9.03 -7.76
N ASP A 658 -26.04 8.22 -8.80
CA ASP A 658 -25.23 8.09 -10.04
C ASP A 658 -23.74 7.73 -9.81
N ASN A 659 -23.48 6.75 -8.93
CA ASN A 659 -22.11 6.28 -8.62
C ASN A 659 -21.83 4.81 -9.03
N ALA A 660 -22.76 4.14 -9.70
CA ALA A 660 -22.63 2.74 -10.15
C ALA A 660 -22.19 1.76 -9.03
N LEU A 661 -22.69 1.99 -7.80
CA LEU A 661 -22.52 1.06 -6.68
C LEU A 661 -23.22 -0.26 -7.00
N GLY A 662 -22.48 -1.36 -6.97
CA GLY A 662 -23.02 -2.72 -7.00
C GLY A 662 -23.07 -3.35 -5.60
N ASP A 663 -23.65 -4.54 -5.50
CA ASP A 663 -23.87 -5.27 -4.23
C ASP A 663 -22.60 -5.40 -3.37
N ASP A 664 -21.44 -5.69 -3.98
CA ASP A 664 -20.16 -5.82 -3.27
C ASP A 664 -19.77 -4.52 -2.54
N ALA A 665 -19.99 -3.36 -3.17
CA ALA A 665 -19.68 -2.05 -2.59
C ALA A 665 -20.63 -1.71 -1.42
N ILE A 666 -21.85 -2.27 -1.43
CA ILE A 666 -22.72 -2.23 -0.25
C ILE A 666 -22.18 -3.11 0.87
N VAL A 667 -21.85 -4.38 0.60
CA VAL A 667 -21.40 -5.31 1.66
C VAL A 667 -20.13 -4.79 2.35
N ASP A 668 -19.12 -4.41 1.55
CA ASP A 668 -17.81 -4.01 2.05
C ASP A 668 -17.75 -2.56 2.55
N GLY A 669 -18.44 -1.62 1.88
CA GLY A 669 -18.31 -0.18 2.10
C GLY A 669 -19.44 0.38 2.97
N LEU A 670 -20.65 0.42 2.41
CA LEU A 670 -21.81 1.00 3.09
C LEU A 670 -22.25 0.18 4.30
N GLY A 671 -22.05 -1.14 4.30
CA GLY A 671 -22.34 -2.03 5.43
C GLY A 671 -21.57 -1.64 6.69
N MET A 672 -20.28 -1.31 6.56
CA MET A 672 -19.47 -0.81 7.66
C MET A 672 -19.90 0.60 8.12
N LEU A 673 -20.19 1.49 7.16
CA LEU A 673 -20.68 2.84 7.46
C LEU A 673 -21.98 2.81 8.28
N VAL A 674 -22.92 1.96 7.86
CA VAL A 674 -24.26 1.83 8.46
C VAL A 674 -24.24 1.04 9.77
N GLN A 675 -23.26 0.16 10.00
CA GLN A 675 -23.06 -0.54 11.28
C GLN A 675 -22.34 0.31 12.34
N ALA A 676 -21.78 1.47 11.99
CA ALA A 676 -21.01 2.31 12.91
C ALA A 676 -21.84 2.73 14.14
N PRO A 677 -21.41 2.43 15.38
CA PRO A 677 -22.20 2.66 16.58
C PRO A 677 -22.11 4.09 17.13
N PHE A 678 -21.40 4.99 16.45
CA PHE A 678 -21.09 6.35 16.93
C PHE A 678 -21.96 7.46 16.32
N ILE A 679 -22.78 7.14 15.32
CA ILE A 679 -23.57 8.12 14.58
C ILE A 679 -24.68 8.72 15.47
N ALA A 680 -24.46 9.96 15.91
CA ALA A 680 -25.29 10.65 16.91
C ALA A 680 -26.60 11.20 16.35
N SER A 681 -26.52 11.81 15.16
CA SER A 681 -27.64 12.46 14.47
C SER A 681 -28.25 11.57 13.39
N THR A 682 -29.38 12.00 12.82
CA THR A 682 -30.10 11.25 11.78
C THR A 682 -29.31 11.28 10.46
N VAL A 683 -29.25 10.15 9.76
CA VAL A 683 -28.48 10.00 8.50
C VAL A 683 -29.40 9.69 7.33
N THR A 684 -29.34 10.54 6.31
CA THR A 684 -30.09 10.46 5.05
C THR A 684 -29.15 10.04 3.93
N LEU A 685 -29.23 8.78 3.47
CA LEU A 685 -28.39 8.20 2.41
C LEU A 685 -29.18 8.10 1.10
N ASN A 686 -28.93 9.00 0.15
CA ASN A 686 -29.49 8.85 -1.20
C ASN A 686 -28.62 7.86 -2.00
N LEU A 687 -29.21 6.74 -2.39
CA LEU A 687 -28.61 5.65 -3.16
C LEU A 687 -29.30 5.45 -4.52
N CYS A 688 -30.17 6.37 -4.96
CA CYS A 688 -30.83 6.31 -6.27
C CYS A 688 -29.83 6.19 -7.43
N ASP A 689 -30.28 5.65 -8.57
CA ASP A 689 -29.48 5.51 -9.80
C ASP A 689 -28.14 4.76 -9.60
N ASN A 690 -28.15 3.69 -8.81
CA ASN A 690 -27.03 2.76 -8.61
C ASN A 690 -27.39 1.32 -9.07
N GLU A 691 -26.39 0.48 -9.29
CA GLU A 691 -26.51 -0.87 -9.85
C GLU A 691 -26.83 -1.94 -8.79
N LEU A 692 -27.75 -1.62 -7.88
CA LEU A 692 -28.08 -2.42 -6.70
C LEU A 692 -29.11 -3.49 -7.02
N THR A 693 -28.82 -4.75 -6.67
CA THR A 693 -29.79 -5.84 -6.82
C THR A 693 -30.59 -6.05 -5.52
N ALA A 694 -31.61 -6.91 -5.59
CA ALA A 694 -32.32 -7.37 -4.39
C ALA A 694 -31.39 -8.05 -3.35
N SER A 695 -30.20 -8.52 -3.74
CA SER A 695 -29.18 -9.02 -2.80
C SER A 695 -28.48 -7.88 -2.05
N GLY A 696 -27.98 -6.86 -2.74
CA GLY A 696 -27.41 -5.67 -2.11
C GLY A 696 -28.40 -4.99 -1.16
N LEU A 697 -29.66 -4.86 -1.57
CA LEU A 697 -30.75 -4.37 -0.72
C LEU A 697 -30.94 -5.20 0.56
N ARG A 698 -30.95 -6.55 0.47
CA ARG A 698 -31.02 -7.42 1.66
C ARG A 698 -29.78 -7.29 2.55
N SER A 699 -28.58 -7.20 1.97
CA SER A 699 -27.34 -6.98 2.72
C SER A 699 -27.33 -5.64 3.47
N LEU A 700 -27.90 -4.58 2.87
CA LEU A 700 -28.06 -3.27 3.48
C LEU A 700 -29.06 -3.30 4.65
N VAL A 701 -30.18 -4.01 4.50
CA VAL A 701 -31.16 -4.24 5.58
C VAL A 701 -30.54 -5.05 6.73
N LEU A 702 -29.77 -6.10 6.43
CA LEU A 702 -29.03 -6.88 7.44
C LEU A 702 -27.95 -6.05 8.14
N ALA A 703 -27.30 -5.10 7.43
CA ALA A 703 -26.35 -4.17 8.04
C ALA A 703 -27.05 -3.16 8.98
N LEU A 704 -28.24 -2.67 8.63
CA LEU A 704 -29.07 -1.84 9.51
C LEU A 704 -29.50 -2.60 10.77
N GLN A 705 -29.98 -3.84 10.62
CA GLN A 705 -30.38 -4.70 11.74
C GLN A 705 -29.21 -5.05 12.68
N LYS A 706 -27.96 -4.98 12.19
CA LYS A 706 -26.74 -5.15 12.99
C LYS A 706 -26.26 -3.88 13.70
N ASN A 707 -26.80 -2.69 13.40
CA ASN A 707 -26.44 -1.49 14.15
C ASN A 707 -27.15 -1.48 15.52
N PRO A 708 -26.43 -1.43 16.66
CA PRO A 708 -27.04 -1.46 18.00
C PRO A 708 -27.94 -0.26 18.33
N ARG A 709 -27.98 0.78 17.47
CA ARG A 709 -28.92 1.90 17.59
C ARG A 709 -30.27 1.65 16.92
N VAL A 710 -30.38 0.68 16.01
CA VAL A 710 -31.59 0.41 15.21
C VAL A 710 -32.34 -0.77 15.80
N GLN A 711 -33.57 -0.53 16.25
CA GLN A 711 -34.45 -1.56 16.81
C GLN A 711 -35.34 -2.20 15.74
N HIS A 712 -35.78 -1.40 14.77
CA HIS A 712 -36.70 -1.83 13.70
C HIS A 712 -36.24 -1.26 12.36
N VAL A 713 -36.29 -2.08 11.31
CA VAL A 713 -36.04 -1.65 9.92
C VAL A 713 -37.32 -1.80 9.13
N PHE A 714 -37.79 -0.70 8.55
CA PHE A 714 -38.95 -0.66 7.65
C PHE A 714 -38.46 -0.49 6.21
N VAL A 715 -39.03 -1.28 5.29
CA VAL A 715 -38.83 -1.12 3.84
C VAL A 715 -40.17 -0.69 3.26
N HIS A 716 -40.21 0.53 2.72
CA HIS A 716 -41.43 1.14 2.20
C HIS A 716 -41.61 0.81 0.71
N ARG A 717 -42.85 0.94 0.22
CA ARG A 717 -43.22 0.60 -1.17
C ARG A 717 -42.64 1.54 -2.24
N ASP A 718 -42.13 2.69 -1.82
CA ASP A 718 -41.41 3.66 -2.67
C ASP A 718 -39.93 3.32 -2.86
N GLY A 719 -39.41 2.29 -2.18
CA GLY A 719 -37.99 1.95 -2.18
C GLY A 719 -37.16 2.70 -1.14
N THR A 720 -37.80 3.42 -0.21
CA THR A 720 -37.10 3.97 0.97
C THR A 720 -36.98 2.92 2.07
N ILE A 721 -35.85 2.93 2.78
CA ILE A 721 -35.57 2.06 3.93
C ILE A 721 -35.33 2.94 5.14
N GLN A 722 -35.99 2.67 6.26
CA GLN A 722 -35.88 3.44 7.50
C GLN A 722 -35.45 2.57 8.67
N GLY A 723 -34.36 2.96 9.33
CA GLY A 723 -33.89 2.36 10.59
C GLY A 723 -34.36 3.20 11.77
N LEU A 724 -35.26 2.65 12.60
CA LEU A 724 -35.88 3.34 13.74
C LEU A 724 -35.28 2.93 15.09
N ARG A 725 -35.31 3.86 16.04
CA ARG A 725 -35.00 3.66 17.46
C ARG A 725 -36.17 4.17 18.29
N GLY A 726 -37.05 3.27 18.75
CA GLY A 726 -38.36 3.66 19.28
C GLY A 726 -39.17 4.38 18.20
N ALA A 727 -39.45 5.67 18.43
CA ALA A 727 -40.13 6.54 17.47
C ALA A 727 -39.17 7.37 16.58
N ASP A 728 -37.88 7.43 16.90
CA ASP A 728 -36.91 8.26 16.17
C ASP A 728 -36.45 7.56 14.88
N VAL A 729 -36.44 8.27 13.76
CA VAL A 729 -35.79 7.81 12.51
C VAL A 729 -34.29 8.06 12.60
N VAL A 730 -33.48 7.03 12.81
CA VAL A 730 -32.00 7.15 12.89
C VAL A 730 -31.37 7.14 11.50
N TYR A 731 -31.88 6.29 10.61
CA TYR A 731 -31.44 6.20 9.21
C TYR A 731 -32.64 6.29 8.28
N THR A 732 -32.47 7.04 7.18
CA THR A 732 -33.34 7.01 5.99
C THR A 732 -32.45 6.76 4.79
N LEU A 733 -32.78 5.76 3.97
CA LEU A 733 -32.04 5.43 2.76
C LEU A 733 -33.00 5.45 1.58
N GLU A 734 -32.68 6.20 0.54
CA GLU A 734 -33.53 6.40 -0.64
C GLU A 734 -32.94 5.62 -1.81
N VAL A 735 -33.56 4.51 -2.22
CA VAL A 735 -33.02 3.60 -3.26
C VAL A 735 -33.87 3.63 -4.54
N ALA A 736 -34.53 4.75 -4.80
CA ALA A 736 -35.51 4.92 -5.88
C ALA A 736 -34.90 5.15 -7.26
N GLY A 737 -34.19 4.16 -7.81
CA GLY A 737 -33.71 4.17 -9.20
C GLY A 737 -33.63 2.77 -9.82
N ASN A 738 -34.48 2.49 -10.82
CA ASN A 738 -34.62 1.26 -11.61
C ASN A 738 -34.89 -0.07 -10.86
N ALA A 739 -34.28 -0.31 -9.69
CA ALA A 739 -34.46 -1.49 -8.85
C ALA A 739 -35.80 -1.46 -8.10
N ARG A 740 -36.94 -1.58 -8.81
CA ARG A 740 -38.24 -1.82 -8.16
C ARG A 740 -38.16 -3.15 -7.38
N PRO A 741 -38.44 -3.17 -6.07
CA PRO A 741 -38.53 -4.42 -5.34
C PRO A 741 -39.68 -5.25 -5.90
N SER A 742 -39.42 -6.51 -6.27
CA SER A 742 -40.47 -7.43 -6.69
C SER A 742 -41.47 -7.65 -5.55
N GLU A 743 -42.76 -7.69 -5.87
CA GLU A 743 -43.87 -7.51 -4.91
C GLU A 743 -43.89 -8.53 -3.74
N HIS A 744 -43.18 -9.66 -3.92
CA HIS A 744 -43.08 -10.76 -2.96
C HIS A 744 -42.40 -10.41 -1.61
N MET A 745 -41.60 -9.34 -1.51
CA MET A 745 -40.92 -9.00 -0.24
C MET A 745 -41.81 -8.32 0.83
N THR A 746 -43.11 -8.18 0.61
CA THR A 746 -43.97 -7.33 1.46
C THR A 746 -44.61 -8.02 2.68
N HIS A 747 -44.52 -9.35 2.84
CA HIS A 747 -45.23 -10.06 3.91
C HIS A 747 -44.52 -11.24 4.61
N GLU A 748 -43.25 -11.54 4.32
CA GLU A 748 -42.49 -12.47 5.16
C GLU A 748 -42.13 -11.82 6.50
N LYS A 749 -42.73 -12.33 7.59
CA LYS A 749 -42.19 -12.10 8.93
C LYS A 749 -40.86 -12.83 9.05
N LEU A 750 -39.76 -12.09 8.92
CA LEU A 750 -38.45 -12.57 9.36
C LEU A 750 -38.58 -13.11 10.80
N PRO A 751 -38.07 -14.31 11.11
CA PRO A 751 -38.20 -14.89 12.43
C PRO A 751 -37.47 -14.03 13.46
N GLN A 752 -38.08 -13.86 14.64
CA GLN A 752 -37.44 -13.20 15.76
C GLN A 752 -36.31 -14.09 16.29
N LEU A 753 -35.12 -13.50 16.42
CA LEU A 753 -33.91 -14.01 17.05
C LEU A 753 -33.55 -13.08 18.22
#